data_AF-A0A8C4UX64-F1
#
_entry.id   AF-A0A8C4UX64-F1
#
_cell.length_a   1.000
_cell.length_b   1.000
_cell.length_c   1.000
_cell.angle_alpha   90.00
_cell.angle_beta   90.00
_cell.angle_gamma   90.00
#
_symmetry.space_group_name_H-M   'P 1'
#
loop_
_entity.id
_entity.type
_entity.pdbx_description
1 polymer ?
#
loop_
_entity_poly.entity_id
_entity_poly.type
_entity_poly.pdbx_seq_one_letter_code
_entity_poly.pdbx_strand_id
1 'polypeptide(L)'
;LYWDALGAYWDVLGVPGRQQDAAGSTEAQWEVPSPDALFAAGAEAYTRGDWPTVVLQMERALRARAAVRSRLVRCRLLCANGTAGPAEGTGPQLEPVLRDLLFFRGLLRRAACLRGCGPAAPTRYRLGDELEREFSKRSPYNYLQVAYFKVRHRHRERERPRGEVPRSFLIPPQSEFRLGVRFYTEEQPAAAILHLEKALEEYFVADAECRALCEGPYDYEGYNYLEYNADLFQAITDHYMQVLSCKQGCVTELASPPGQDKPLEDFLPSHFNYLQFAYYNNGNYEKAIECAKTYLLFFPNDEVMNQNLAYYTAVLGENLAGPIRPREAYHQRSLMEKELLFFSYDVFGIPFVDPDTWTPEEVIPKRLREKQKVERETAARISEEIGNLMKEIETLVEEKAKESADMSKFIREGGPLVYEGASVTMNSKALNGSQRVVVDGVLSAEECWELQRLTNAAASAGDGYRGKTSPHTPSETFYGVTVLKALKLGQEGKVPLQSAYLYYNVTEKVRHMMESYFRLEVPLHFSYSHLVCRTAIDEKQEGRSDNSHEVHVDNCILNAEALVCLKEPPAYTFRDYSAILYLNGDFEGGAFYFTELDAKTETAEVQPQCGRALGFSSGLENPHGVKAVTKGQRCAIALWFTLDPRHSERERVQADDLVKMLFGAEEGGLLQETEPQQDPPAALALGKDEL
;
A
#
# COMPACT_ATOMS: atom_id res chain seq x y z
N LEU A 1 -15.87 39.18 -4.17
CA LEU A 1 -15.14 38.65 -2.99
C LEU A 1 -14.42 37.33 -3.29
N TYR A 2 -15.09 36.21 -3.64
CA TYR A 2 -14.41 34.92 -3.95
C TYR A 2 -13.46 35.00 -5.17
N TRP A 3 -13.84 35.73 -6.23
CA TRP A 3 -13.01 35.93 -7.43
C TRP A 3 -11.99 37.06 -7.29
N ASP A 4 -12.30 38.08 -6.49
CA ASP A 4 -11.40 39.24 -6.27
C ASP A 4 -10.27 38.90 -5.29
N ALA A 5 -10.53 38.03 -4.30
CA ALA A 5 -9.52 37.55 -3.34
C ALA A 5 -8.50 36.62 -4.02
N LEU A 6 -8.95 35.75 -4.94
CA LEU A 6 -8.06 34.94 -5.77
C LEU A 6 -7.14 35.83 -6.63
N GLY A 7 -7.69 36.88 -7.26
CA GLY A 7 -6.89 37.85 -8.03
C GLY A 7 -5.78 38.52 -7.21
N ALA A 8 -6.11 38.99 -6.00
CA ALA A 8 -5.16 39.67 -5.12
C ALA A 8 -4.11 38.73 -4.49
N TYR A 9 -4.46 37.47 -4.24
CA TYR A 9 -3.53 36.46 -3.67
C TYR A 9 -2.41 36.09 -4.65
N TRP A 10 -2.69 36.04 -5.97
CA TRP A 10 -1.70 35.71 -6.99
C TRP A 10 -0.71 36.85 -7.30
N ASP A 11 -1.07 38.11 -7.04
CA ASP A 11 -0.16 39.25 -7.18
C ASP A 11 0.91 39.28 -6.06
N VAL A 12 0.63 38.67 -4.90
CA VAL A 12 1.52 38.66 -3.72
C VAL A 12 2.61 37.57 -3.81
N LEU A 13 2.43 36.53 -4.64
CA LEU A 13 3.40 35.43 -4.78
C LEU A 13 4.49 35.64 -5.86
N GLY A 14 4.60 36.85 -6.42
CA GLY A 14 5.86 37.35 -6.98
C GLY A 14 6.52 36.48 -8.05
N VAL A 15 5.90 36.37 -9.24
CA VAL A 15 6.63 36.21 -10.50
C VAL A 15 6.02 37.19 -11.50
N PRO A 16 6.78 38.19 -12.00
CA PRO A 16 6.21 39.23 -12.85
C PRO A 16 5.66 38.63 -14.14
N GLY A 17 4.41 38.94 -14.44
CA GLY A 17 3.77 38.60 -15.70
C GLY A 17 4.47 39.30 -16.86
N ARG A 18 5.19 38.54 -17.69
CA ARG A 18 5.42 38.93 -19.08
C ARG A 18 4.31 38.32 -19.93
N GLN A 19 3.41 39.17 -20.41
CA GLN A 19 2.84 39.00 -21.74
C GLN A 19 4.02 38.97 -22.72
N GLN A 20 4.26 37.82 -23.35
CA GLN A 20 5.11 37.77 -24.54
C GLN A 20 4.19 37.59 -25.73
N ASP A 21 3.94 38.72 -26.38
CA ASP A 21 3.54 38.79 -27.77
C ASP A 21 4.51 37.99 -28.64
N ALA A 22 3.95 37.34 -29.64
CA ALA A 22 4.67 36.61 -30.66
C ALA A 22 5.59 37.56 -31.47
N ALA A 23 6.89 37.52 -31.20
CA ALA A 23 7.92 37.91 -32.16
C ALA A 23 9.26 37.28 -31.74
N GLY A 24 9.95 36.65 -32.70
CA GLY A 24 11.13 35.83 -32.45
C GLY A 24 12.31 36.58 -31.82
N SER A 25 12.85 35.98 -30.76
CA SER A 25 14.26 36.12 -30.37
C SER A 25 14.69 34.87 -29.62
N THR A 26 15.72 34.21 -30.13
CA THR A 26 16.39 33.06 -29.51
C THR A 26 17.12 33.50 -28.24
N GLU A 27 16.42 33.50 -27.11
CA GLU A 27 17.05 33.44 -25.78
C GLU A 27 17.07 31.97 -25.35
N ALA A 28 18.26 31.47 -25.03
CA ALA A 28 18.44 30.15 -24.44
C ALA A 28 17.65 30.09 -23.11
N GLN A 29 16.48 29.46 -23.13
CA GLN A 29 15.74 29.10 -21.94
C GLN A 29 16.59 28.06 -21.18
N TRP A 30 17.18 28.45 -20.06
CA TRP A 30 17.63 27.48 -19.06
C TRP A 30 16.40 26.66 -18.66
N GLU A 31 16.32 25.41 -19.14
CA GLU A 31 15.27 24.48 -18.74
C GLU A 31 15.30 24.33 -17.21
N VAL A 32 14.27 24.85 -16.55
CA VAL A 32 14.07 24.62 -15.12
C VAL A 32 13.91 23.11 -14.94
N PRO A 33 14.76 22.44 -14.14
CA PRO A 33 14.68 21.00 -13.97
C PRO A 33 13.31 20.58 -13.45
N SER A 34 12.77 19.48 -13.98
CA SER A 34 11.48 18.94 -13.54
C SER A 34 11.55 18.49 -12.07
N PRO A 35 10.40 18.45 -11.35
CA PRO A 35 10.33 17.91 -10.00
C PRO A 35 10.98 16.52 -9.90
N ASP A 36 10.77 15.69 -10.92
CA ASP A 36 11.28 14.33 -11.02
C ASP A 36 12.81 14.26 -11.08
N ALA A 37 13.41 15.10 -11.94
CA ALA A 37 14.86 15.16 -12.07
C ALA A 37 15.52 15.65 -10.78
N LEU A 38 14.89 16.63 -10.11
CA LEU A 38 15.36 17.17 -8.84
C LEU A 38 15.23 16.15 -7.70
N PHE A 39 14.11 15.43 -7.64
CA PHE A 39 13.91 14.37 -6.65
C PHE A 39 14.92 13.24 -6.83
N ALA A 40 15.11 12.76 -8.07
CA ALA A 40 16.09 11.73 -8.39
C ALA A 40 17.52 12.16 -8.03
N ALA A 41 17.91 13.39 -8.40
CA ALA A 41 19.22 13.95 -8.04
C ALA A 41 19.42 14.06 -6.52
N GLY A 42 18.37 14.42 -5.78
CA GLY A 42 18.41 14.46 -4.31
C GLY A 42 18.52 13.07 -3.68
N ALA A 43 17.80 12.08 -4.21
CA ALA A 43 17.87 10.70 -3.74
C ALA A 43 19.25 10.09 -4.03
N GLU A 44 19.85 10.39 -5.18
CA GLU A 44 21.21 9.99 -5.54
C GLU A 44 22.27 10.70 -4.67
N ALA A 45 22.08 11.98 -4.34
CA ALA A 45 22.94 12.67 -3.37
C ALA A 45 22.86 12.03 -1.97
N TYR A 46 21.68 11.52 -1.60
CA TYR A 46 21.47 10.85 -0.32
C TYR A 46 22.25 9.54 -0.24
N THR A 47 22.25 8.73 -1.30
CA THR A 47 23.04 7.48 -1.33
C THR A 47 24.54 7.74 -1.27
N ARG A 48 25.01 8.87 -1.79
CA ARG A 48 26.42 9.32 -1.69
C ARG A 48 26.77 9.99 -0.37
N GLY A 49 25.81 10.21 0.54
CA GLY A 49 26.03 10.93 1.79
C GLY A 49 26.33 12.43 1.62
N ASP A 50 26.00 13.01 0.47
CA ASP A 50 26.19 14.43 0.18
C ASP A 50 25.00 15.26 0.69
N TRP A 51 24.94 15.43 2.01
CA TRP A 51 23.81 16.06 2.71
C TRP A 51 23.47 17.49 2.23
N PRO A 52 24.43 18.39 1.95
CA PRO A 52 24.11 19.70 1.38
C PRO A 52 23.39 19.63 0.03
N THR A 53 23.81 18.72 -0.86
CA THR A 53 23.15 18.53 -2.16
C THR A 53 21.77 17.90 -1.99
N VAL A 54 21.58 16.99 -1.03
CA VAL A 54 20.23 16.47 -0.69
C VAL A 54 19.30 17.62 -0.32
N VAL A 55 19.72 18.52 0.58
CA VAL A 55 18.91 19.67 0.99
C VAL A 55 18.55 20.54 -0.21
N LEU A 56 19.56 20.91 -1.01
CA LEU A 56 19.35 21.77 -2.18
C LEU A 56 18.37 21.15 -3.20
N GLN A 57 18.57 19.88 -3.55
CA GLN A 57 17.78 19.23 -4.60
C GLN A 57 16.35 18.92 -4.12
N MET A 58 16.18 18.45 -2.88
CA MET A 58 14.84 18.15 -2.34
C MET A 58 14.00 19.42 -2.14
N GLU A 59 14.59 20.52 -1.67
CA GLU A 59 13.88 21.81 -1.59
C GLU A 59 13.49 22.33 -2.98
N ARG A 60 14.39 22.20 -3.96
CA ARG A 60 14.09 22.58 -5.35
C ARG A 60 12.99 21.70 -5.94
N ALA A 61 13.00 20.39 -5.65
CA ALA A 61 11.96 19.47 -6.10
C ALA A 61 10.58 19.86 -5.56
N LEU A 62 10.49 20.20 -4.27
CA LEU A 62 9.25 20.68 -3.65
C LEU A 62 8.76 21.99 -4.26
N ARG A 63 9.65 22.98 -4.47
CA ARG A 63 9.29 24.25 -5.12
C ARG A 63 8.87 24.06 -6.57
N ALA A 64 9.57 23.20 -7.32
CA ALA A 64 9.22 22.88 -8.70
C ALA A 64 7.85 22.19 -8.79
N ARG A 65 7.55 21.23 -7.91
CA ARG A 65 6.23 20.57 -7.86
C ARG A 65 5.13 21.57 -7.54
N ALA A 66 5.34 22.43 -6.54
CA ALA A 66 4.40 23.49 -6.20
C ALA A 66 4.13 24.41 -7.40
N ALA A 67 5.16 24.84 -8.12
CA ALA A 67 5.02 25.69 -9.31
C ALA A 67 4.26 25.00 -10.45
N VAL A 68 4.54 23.71 -10.72
CA VAL A 68 3.80 22.92 -11.71
C VAL A 68 2.33 22.79 -11.31
N ARG A 69 2.06 22.46 -10.05
CA ARG A 69 0.70 22.34 -9.52
C ARG A 69 -0.06 23.67 -9.63
N SER A 70 0.52 24.78 -9.18
CA SER A 70 -0.11 26.11 -9.27
C SER A 70 -0.41 26.53 -10.71
N ARG A 71 0.50 26.26 -11.65
CA ARG A 71 0.26 26.53 -13.08
C ARG A 71 -0.90 25.70 -13.62
N LEU A 72 -0.95 24.41 -13.28
CA LEU A 72 -2.00 23.51 -13.72
C LEU A 72 -3.37 23.91 -13.14
N VAL A 73 -3.44 24.18 -11.84
CA VAL A 73 -4.64 24.69 -11.14
C VAL A 73 -5.15 25.96 -11.83
N ARG A 74 -4.28 26.96 -12.01
CA ARG A 74 -4.66 28.23 -12.63
C ARG A 74 -5.24 28.02 -14.03
N CYS A 75 -4.61 27.18 -14.85
CA CYS A 75 -5.11 26.88 -16.19
C CYS A 75 -6.49 26.22 -16.14
N ARG A 76 -6.69 25.21 -15.28
CA ARG A 76 -7.95 24.49 -15.19
C ARG A 76 -9.09 25.34 -14.63
N LEU A 77 -8.81 26.24 -13.68
CA LEU A 77 -9.78 27.23 -13.20
C LEU A 77 -10.19 28.21 -14.31
N LEU A 78 -9.24 28.68 -15.12
CA LEU A 78 -9.55 29.51 -16.30
C LEU A 78 -10.40 28.75 -17.31
N CYS A 79 -10.12 27.46 -17.53
CA CYS A 79 -10.95 26.61 -18.38
C CYS A 79 -12.38 26.45 -17.83
N ALA A 80 -12.53 26.23 -16.53
CA ALA A 80 -13.84 26.11 -15.89
C ALA A 80 -14.67 27.39 -16.07
N ASN A 81 -14.07 28.56 -15.87
CA ASN A 81 -14.75 29.85 -16.05
C ASN A 81 -15.04 30.19 -17.50
N GLY A 82 -14.09 29.96 -18.41
CA GLY A 82 -14.22 30.28 -19.84
C GLY A 82 -15.17 29.35 -20.60
N THR A 83 -15.51 28.20 -20.02
CA THR A 83 -16.42 27.21 -20.62
C THR A 83 -17.74 27.04 -19.85
N ALA A 84 -17.93 27.82 -18.78
CA ALA A 84 -19.23 27.96 -18.14
C ALA A 84 -20.24 28.46 -19.19
N GLY A 85 -21.18 27.59 -19.56
CA GLY A 85 -22.28 27.95 -20.46
C GLY A 85 -23.17 29.01 -19.80
N PRO A 86 -24.04 29.68 -20.58
CA PRO A 86 -25.08 30.52 -19.99
C PRO A 86 -25.89 29.67 -18.98
N ALA A 87 -26.10 30.21 -17.78
CA ALA A 87 -26.90 29.55 -16.75
C ALA A 87 -28.27 29.16 -17.34
N GLU A 88 -28.64 27.88 -17.25
CA GLU A 88 -29.99 27.46 -17.59
C GLU A 88 -30.96 28.23 -16.68
N GLY A 89 -31.78 29.10 -17.27
CA GLY A 89 -32.78 29.85 -16.49
C GLY A 89 -33.35 31.14 -17.09
N THR A 90 -32.85 31.65 -18.22
CA THR A 90 -33.39 32.91 -18.81
C THR A 90 -33.63 32.87 -20.32
N GLY A 91 -34.04 31.70 -20.85
CA GLY A 91 -34.41 31.56 -22.27
C GLY A 91 -35.66 30.68 -22.47
N PRO A 92 -36.38 30.83 -23.59
CA PRO A 92 -37.56 30.02 -23.91
C PRO A 92 -37.21 28.52 -23.87
N GLN A 93 -38.21 27.66 -23.61
CA GLN A 93 -38.06 26.21 -23.63
C GLN A 93 -37.36 25.78 -24.93
N LEU A 94 -36.07 25.45 -24.82
CA LEU A 94 -35.28 24.99 -25.96
C LEU A 94 -35.72 23.57 -26.32
N GLU A 95 -35.86 23.31 -27.63
CA GLU A 95 -36.08 21.96 -28.16
C GLU A 95 -35.02 20.97 -27.61
N PRO A 96 -35.39 19.73 -27.23
CA PRO A 96 -34.49 18.76 -26.60
C PRO A 96 -33.18 18.53 -27.38
N VAL A 97 -33.26 18.46 -28.71
CA VAL A 97 -32.09 18.28 -29.59
C VAL A 97 -31.10 19.43 -29.45
N LEU A 98 -31.58 20.66 -29.26
CA LEU A 98 -30.71 21.82 -29.12
C LEU A 98 -30.01 21.83 -27.75
N ARG A 99 -30.65 21.27 -26.71
CA ARG A 99 -30.03 21.10 -25.38
C ARG A 99 -28.83 20.15 -25.45
N ASP A 100 -28.98 19.00 -26.08
CA ASP A 100 -27.91 18.01 -26.23
C ASP A 100 -26.72 18.59 -27.01
N LEU A 101 -26.99 19.27 -28.11
CA LEU A 101 -25.94 19.91 -28.92
C LEU A 101 -25.21 21.03 -28.14
N LEU A 102 -25.93 21.80 -27.31
CA LEU A 102 -25.31 22.82 -26.46
C LEU A 102 -24.45 22.20 -25.35
N PHE A 103 -24.91 21.10 -24.74
CA PHE A 103 -24.13 20.33 -23.78
C PHE A 103 -22.81 19.83 -24.40
N PHE A 104 -22.88 19.11 -25.53
CA PHE A 104 -21.69 18.58 -26.20
C PHE A 104 -20.77 19.69 -26.72
N ARG A 105 -21.32 20.83 -27.16
CA ARG A 105 -20.52 22.01 -27.51
C ARG A 105 -19.74 22.54 -26.31
N GLY A 106 -20.35 22.60 -25.13
CA GLY A 106 -19.69 22.97 -23.88
C GLY A 106 -18.60 21.97 -23.51
N LEU A 107 -18.93 20.68 -23.56
CA LEU A 107 -18.01 19.57 -23.27
C LEU A 107 -16.76 19.62 -24.16
N LEU A 108 -16.93 19.75 -25.48
CA LEU A 108 -15.82 19.83 -26.44
C LEU A 108 -14.93 21.05 -26.21
N ARG A 109 -15.52 22.20 -25.87
CA ARG A 109 -14.76 23.42 -25.53
C ARG A 109 -13.95 23.23 -24.26
N ARG A 110 -14.54 22.63 -23.22
CA ARG A 110 -13.84 22.32 -21.95
C ARG A 110 -12.71 21.33 -22.18
N ALA A 111 -12.96 20.24 -22.91
CA ALA A 111 -11.95 19.25 -23.27
C ALA A 111 -10.78 19.86 -24.05
N ALA A 112 -11.06 20.72 -25.05
CA ALA A 112 -10.04 21.41 -25.81
C ALA A 112 -9.17 22.33 -24.92
N CYS A 113 -9.80 23.04 -23.97
CA CYS A 113 -9.08 23.90 -23.02
C CYS A 113 -8.20 23.07 -22.07
N LEU A 114 -8.76 22.04 -21.45
CA LEU A 114 -8.04 21.17 -20.50
C LEU A 114 -6.86 20.46 -21.15
N ARG A 115 -6.97 20.05 -22.42
CA ARG A 115 -5.86 19.49 -23.21
C ARG A 115 -4.68 20.47 -23.31
N GLY A 116 -4.95 21.77 -23.35
CA GLY A 116 -3.92 22.82 -23.36
C GLY A 116 -3.28 23.11 -22.00
N CYS A 117 -3.82 22.58 -20.90
CA CYS A 117 -3.22 22.76 -19.57
C CYS A 117 -2.07 21.80 -19.27
N GLY A 118 -1.93 20.72 -20.04
CA GLY A 118 -0.79 19.81 -19.97
C GLY A 118 0.43 20.29 -20.77
N PRO A 119 1.61 19.69 -20.60
CA PRO A 119 2.78 20.00 -21.43
C PRO A 119 2.49 19.69 -22.92
N ALA A 120 2.97 20.55 -23.81
CA ALA A 120 2.70 20.51 -25.26
C ALA A 120 3.32 19.32 -26.02
N ALA A 121 4.17 18.53 -25.36
CA ALA A 121 4.75 17.30 -25.88
C ALA A 121 4.59 16.18 -24.84
N PRO A 122 4.65 14.88 -25.24
CA PRO A 122 4.94 13.79 -24.31
C PRO A 122 6.40 13.95 -23.86
N THR A 123 6.65 14.96 -23.03
CA THR A 123 7.93 15.12 -22.37
C THR A 123 8.06 13.99 -21.36
N ARG A 124 9.30 13.55 -21.14
CA ARG A 124 9.77 12.63 -20.11
C ARG A 124 9.43 13.07 -18.66
N TYR A 125 8.58 14.09 -18.51
CA TYR A 125 8.29 14.89 -17.32
C TYR A 125 6.77 14.99 -17.06
N ARG A 126 6.02 13.93 -17.38
CA ARG A 126 4.85 13.63 -16.54
C ARG A 126 5.42 13.19 -15.21
N LEU A 127 5.14 13.92 -14.13
CA LEU A 127 5.18 13.34 -12.78
C LEU A 127 4.39 12.03 -12.90
N GLY A 128 5.09 10.90 -12.94
CA GLY A 128 4.43 9.60 -13.00
C GLY A 128 3.58 9.43 -11.75
N ASP A 129 2.48 8.69 -11.82
CA ASP A 129 1.59 8.47 -10.67
C ASP A 129 2.35 7.89 -9.47
N GLU A 130 3.43 7.14 -9.73
CA GLU A 130 4.37 6.64 -8.72
C GLU A 130 5.11 7.76 -7.98
N LEU A 131 5.62 8.76 -8.70
CA LEU A 131 6.35 9.87 -8.09
C LEU A 131 5.41 10.86 -7.43
N GLU A 132 4.23 11.11 -7.99
CA GLU A 132 3.20 11.91 -7.31
C GLU A 132 2.80 11.24 -5.98
N ARG A 133 2.72 9.90 -5.93
CA ARG A 133 2.56 9.16 -4.67
C ARG A 133 3.72 9.37 -3.70
N GLU A 134 4.98 9.40 -4.16
CA GLU A 134 6.14 9.69 -3.29
C GLU A 134 6.06 11.09 -2.67
N PHE A 135 5.64 12.08 -3.45
CA PHE A 135 5.42 13.42 -2.92
C PHE A 135 4.20 13.48 -1.98
N SER A 136 3.12 12.76 -2.27
CA SER A 136 1.94 12.65 -1.39
C SER A 136 2.26 11.93 -0.08
N LYS A 137 3.15 10.93 -0.12
CA LYS A 137 3.73 10.25 1.06
C LYS A 137 4.82 11.07 1.76
N ARG A 138 5.14 12.26 1.24
CA ARG A 138 6.12 13.19 1.80
C ARG A 138 7.54 12.63 1.83
N SER A 139 7.88 11.71 0.95
CA SER A 139 9.24 11.16 0.83
C SER A 139 10.34 12.24 0.75
N PRO A 140 10.19 13.35 -0.02
CA PRO A 140 11.20 14.42 -0.04
C PRO A 140 11.51 15.02 1.34
N TYR A 141 10.50 15.08 2.20
CA TYR A 141 10.63 15.61 3.56
C TYR A 141 11.39 14.65 4.48
N ASN A 142 11.23 13.34 4.30
CA ASN A 142 12.00 12.32 5.03
C ASN A 142 13.50 12.45 4.71
N TYR A 143 13.83 12.66 3.43
CA TYR A 143 15.21 12.96 3.01
C TYR A 143 15.74 14.25 3.64
N LEU A 144 14.94 15.32 3.64
CA LEU A 144 15.31 16.61 4.25
C LEU A 144 15.54 16.49 5.76
N GLN A 145 14.71 15.74 6.49
CA GLN A 145 14.86 15.54 7.93
C GLN A 145 16.23 14.94 8.28
N VAL A 146 16.61 13.87 7.59
CA VAL A 146 17.92 13.22 7.77
C VAL A 146 19.05 14.15 7.33
N ALA A 147 18.91 14.81 6.17
CA ALA A 147 19.96 15.68 5.65
C ALA A 147 20.22 16.88 6.56
N TYR A 148 19.18 17.58 7.05
CA TYR A 148 19.34 18.66 8.02
C TYR A 148 19.94 18.18 9.34
N PHE A 149 19.55 17.00 9.82
CA PHE A 149 20.16 16.39 11.01
C PHE A 149 21.67 16.20 10.82
N LYS A 150 22.08 15.59 9.69
CA LYS A 150 23.49 15.33 9.38
C LYS A 150 24.30 16.61 9.13
N VAL A 151 23.71 17.62 8.49
CA VAL A 151 24.33 18.96 8.29
C VAL A 151 24.51 19.68 9.64
N ARG A 152 23.52 19.65 10.52
CA ARG A 152 23.61 20.26 11.86
C ARG A 152 24.63 19.57 12.76
N HIS A 153 24.77 18.25 12.66
CA HIS A 153 25.78 17.50 13.42
C HIS A 153 27.22 17.81 13.00
N ARG A 154 27.48 18.27 11.77
CA ARG A 154 28.80 18.80 11.38
C ARG A 154 29.14 20.14 12.05
N HIS A 155 28.15 20.89 12.55
CA HIS A 155 28.34 22.23 13.13
C HIS A 155 28.05 22.33 14.63
N ARG A 156 27.61 21.24 15.30
CA ARG A 156 27.18 21.25 16.72
C ARG A 156 28.10 20.44 17.65
N GLU A 157 29.31 20.96 17.86
CA GLU A 157 30.00 20.82 19.15
C GLU A 157 29.40 21.74 20.24
N ARG A 158 28.29 22.47 20.00
CA ARG A 158 27.62 23.32 20.99
C ARG A 158 26.08 23.24 20.96
N GLU A 159 25.56 22.63 22.03
CA GLU A 159 24.28 22.77 22.75
C GLU A 159 22.88 22.41 22.13
N ARG A 160 22.07 21.80 23.04
CA ARG A 160 20.74 21.09 23.08
C ARG A 160 19.49 21.82 22.46
N PRO A 161 18.20 21.41 22.65
CA PRO A 161 17.51 20.10 22.85
C PRO A 161 16.44 19.78 21.75
N ARG A 162 15.64 18.71 21.96
CA ARG A 162 14.59 18.11 21.10
C ARG A 162 13.27 18.91 20.98
N GLY A 163 12.55 18.68 19.87
CA GLY A 163 11.11 18.41 19.93
C GLY A 163 10.11 19.50 19.51
N GLU A 164 10.19 20.03 18.29
CA GLU A 164 9.03 20.64 17.62
C GLU A 164 9.08 20.26 16.14
N VAL A 165 7.93 19.85 15.57
CA VAL A 165 7.76 19.64 14.13
C VAL A 165 7.74 21.02 13.47
N PRO A 166 8.70 21.37 12.58
CA PRO A 166 8.71 22.67 11.90
C PRO A 166 7.37 23.06 11.24
N ARG A 167 6.99 24.33 11.32
CA ARG A 167 5.78 24.90 10.69
C ARG A 167 5.64 24.58 9.19
N SER A 168 6.73 24.22 8.51
CA SER A 168 6.76 23.78 7.11
C SER A 168 6.06 22.43 6.84
N PHE A 169 5.57 21.74 7.87
CA PHE A 169 5.03 20.37 7.77
C PHE A 169 3.50 20.27 7.74
N LEU A 170 2.73 21.34 7.92
CA LEU A 170 1.26 21.29 7.89
C LEU A 170 0.71 21.85 6.57
N ILE A 171 -0.41 21.29 6.08
CA ILE A 171 -1.18 21.91 4.99
C ILE A 171 -1.73 23.24 5.55
N PRO A 172 -1.59 24.39 4.85
CA PRO A 172 -1.87 25.72 5.41
C PRO A 172 -3.15 25.83 6.26
N PRO A 173 -4.35 25.42 5.78
CA PRO A 173 -5.60 25.49 6.57
C PRO A 173 -5.56 24.71 7.88
N GLN A 174 -4.93 23.53 7.91
CA GLN A 174 -4.83 22.71 9.13
C GLN A 174 -3.96 23.39 10.20
N SER A 175 -2.93 24.13 9.77
CA SER A 175 -1.99 24.79 10.67
C SER A 175 -2.65 25.94 11.42
N GLU A 176 -3.38 26.79 10.69
CA GLU A 176 -4.12 27.91 11.24
C GLU A 176 -5.31 27.42 12.07
N PHE A 177 -6.01 26.36 11.63
CA PHE A 177 -7.10 25.76 12.39
C PHE A 177 -6.65 25.28 13.77
N ARG A 178 -5.56 24.50 13.84
CA ARG A 178 -5.02 24.00 15.11
C ARG A 178 -4.60 25.13 16.05
N LEU A 179 -4.03 26.19 15.51
CA LEU A 179 -3.64 27.36 16.28
C LEU A 179 -4.88 28.11 16.81
N GLY A 180 -5.91 28.25 15.98
CA GLY A 180 -7.20 28.82 16.37
C GLY A 180 -7.90 28.04 17.47
N VAL A 181 -7.95 26.71 17.36
CA VAL A 181 -8.51 25.81 18.41
C VAL A 181 -7.71 25.89 19.71
N ARG A 182 -6.38 26.04 19.63
CA ARG A 182 -5.55 26.26 20.80
C ARG A 182 -5.92 27.56 21.50
N PHE A 183 -6.00 28.68 20.78
CA PHE A 183 -6.40 29.96 21.37
C PHE A 183 -7.84 29.96 21.90
N TYR A 184 -8.73 29.22 21.26
CA TYR A 184 -10.09 29.00 21.77
C TYR A 184 -10.05 28.30 23.13
N THR A 185 -9.29 27.22 23.24
CA THR A 185 -9.11 26.46 24.50
C THR A 185 -8.42 27.30 25.59
N GLU A 186 -7.52 28.20 25.20
CA GLU A 186 -6.86 29.15 26.11
C GLU A 186 -7.73 30.39 26.43
N GLU A 187 -9.03 30.38 26.07
CA GLU A 187 -10.02 31.43 26.32
C GLU A 187 -9.63 32.81 25.75
N GLN A 188 -8.94 32.83 24.60
CA GLN A 188 -8.53 34.04 23.89
C GLN A 188 -9.36 34.22 22.60
N PRO A 189 -10.58 34.78 22.68
CA PRO A 189 -11.52 34.75 21.56
C PRO A 189 -11.04 35.56 20.34
N ALA A 190 -10.40 36.71 20.54
CA ALA A 190 -9.90 37.54 19.44
C ALA A 190 -8.80 36.84 18.62
N ALA A 191 -7.88 36.13 19.29
CA ALA A 191 -6.83 35.36 18.62
C ALA A 191 -7.40 34.11 17.95
N ALA A 192 -8.36 33.44 18.59
CA ALA A 192 -9.07 32.31 18.01
C ALA A 192 -9.79 32.69 16.71
N ILE A 193 -10.54 33.81 16.71
CA ILE A 193 -11.23 34.33 15.51
C ILE A 193 -10.24 34.56 14.37
N LEU A 194 -9.11 35.24 14.64
CA LEU A 194 -8.12 35.56 13.62
C LEU A 194 -7.61 34.32 12.89
N HIS A 195 -7.23 33.28 13.66
CA HIS A 195 -6.67 32.06 13.10
C HIS A 195 -7.73 31.14 12.46
N LEU A 196 -8.93 31.04 13.05
CA LEU A 196 -10.02 30.22 12.49
C LEU A 196 -10.62 30.82 11.20
N GLU A 197 -10.77 32.14 11.10
CA GLU A 197 -11.20 32.81 9.86
C GLU A 197 -10.17 32.62 8.75
N LYS A 198 -8.88 32.77 9.08
CA LYS A 198 -7.80 32.52 8.13
C LYS A 198 -7.78 31.06 7.67
N ALA A 199 -7.95 30.11 8.59
CA ALA A 199 -8.06 28.69 8.25
C ALA A 199 -9.22 28.41 7.30
N LEU A 200 -10.38 29.05 7.52
CA LEU A 200 -11.56 28.91 6.69
C LEU A 200 -11.36 29.52 5.28
N GLU A 201 -10.71 30.67 5.18
CA GLU A 201 -10.34 31.27 3.90
C GLU A 201 -9.40 30.34 3.11
N GLU A 202 -8.34 29.86 3.76
CA GLU A 202 -7.38 28.93 3.16
C GLU A 202 -8.03 27.59 2.78
N TYR A 203 -9.02 27.11 3.56
CA TYR A 203 -9.77 25.88 3.24
C TYR A 203 -10.49 26.00 1.89
N PHE A 204 -11.25 27.07 1.67
CA PHE A 204 -12.03 27.20 0.43
C PHE A 204 -11.14 27.43 -0.81
N VAL A 205 -9.98 28.06 -0.63
CA VAL A 205 -8.97 28.15 -1.69
C VAL A 205 -8.44 26.74 -1.99
N ALA A 206 -7.99 26.02 -0.96
CA ALA A 206 -7.43 24.68 -1.13
C ALA A 206 -8.44 23.66 -1.71
N ASP A 207 -9.73 23.76 -1.33
CA ASP A 207 -10.83 22.98 -1.92
C ASP A 207 -10.96 23.25 -3.42
N ALA A 208 -10.99 24.52 -3.83
CA ALA A 208 -11.08 24.88 -5.25
C ALA A 208 -9.86 24.40 -6.05
N GLU A 209 -8.66 24.51 -5.49
CA GLU A 209 -7.44 24.02 -6.12
C GLU A 209 -7.44 22.49 -6.28
N CYS A 210 -7.81 21.75 -5.23
CA CYS A 210 -7.95 20.29 -5.26
C CYS A 210 -8.97 19.85 -6.32
N ARG A 211 -10.15 20.46 -6.30
CA ARG A 211 -11.24 20.13 -7.23
C ARG A 211 -10.90 20.43 -8.69
N ALA A 212 -10.12 21.47 -8.95
CA ALA A 212 -9.61 21.76 -10.29
C ALA A 212 -8.65 20.65 -10.78
N LEU A 213 -7.92 20.01 -9.87
CA LEU A 213 -6.98 18.94 -10.22
C LEU A 213 -7.65 17.58 -10.50
N CYS A 214 -8.93 17.43 -10.17
CA CYS A 214 -9.69 16.23 -10.50
C CYS A 214 -10.03 16.08 -11.99
N GLU A 215 -9.97 17.15 -12.80
CA GLU A 215 -10.33 17.12 -14.23
C GLU A 215 -9.18 16.61 -15.12
N GLY A 216 -8.70 15.40 -14.81
CA GLY A 216 -7.61 14.68 -15.49
C GLY A 216 -8.10 13.62 -16.48
N PRO A 217 -7.17 12.85 -17.10
CA PRO A 217 -7.54 11.68 -17.91
C PRO A 217 -8.22 10.60 -17.05
N TYR A 218 -8.97 9.69 -17.69
CA TYR A 218 -9.52 8.52 -17.00
C TYR A 218 -8.37 7.65 -16.50
N ASP A 219 -8.44 7.25 -15.23
CA ASP A 219 -7.44 6.39 -14.61
C ASP A 219 -7.96 4.95 -14.65
N TYR A 220 -7.23 4.08 -15.34
CA TYR A 220 -7.59 2.67 -15.43
C TYR A 220 -6.94 1.92 -14.28
N GLU A 221 -7.75 1.23 -13.46
CA GLU A 221 -7.19 0.35 -12.44
C GLU A 221 -6.40 -0.80 -13.09
N GLY A 222 -5.08 -0.82 -12.91
CA GLY A 222 -4.22 -1.90 -13.39
C GLY A 222 -4.26 -2.10 -14.90
N TYR A 223 -4.57 -3.32 -15.34
CA TYR A 223 -4.65 -3.68 -16.76
C TYR A 223 -6.06 -3.55 -17.35
N ASN A 224 -7.02 -2.98 -16.61
CA ASN A 224 -8.43 -2.88 -17.03
C ASN A 224 -8.62 -2.09 -18.33
N TYR A 225 -7.65 -1.28 -18.76
CA TYR A 225 -7.67 -0.60 -20.06
C TYR A 225 -7.66 -1.56 -21.26
N LEU A 226 -7.18 -2.80 -21.11
CA LEU A 226 -7.18 -3.82 -22.16
C LEU A 226 -8.56 -4.45 -22.38
N GLU A 227 -9.40 -4.44 -21.35
CA GLU A 227 -10.75 -5.05 -21.35
C GLU A 227 -11.87 -3.99 -21.41
N TYR A 228 -11.52 -2.69 -21.37
CA TYR A 228 -12.47 -1.59 -21.36
C TYR A 228 -13.16 -1.39 -22.71
N ASN A 229 -14.39 -1.89 -22.82
CA ASN A 229 -15.28 -1.70 -23.96
C ASN A 229 -16.57 -0.98 -23.52
N ALA A 230 -16.54 0.35 -23.50
CA ALA A 230 -17.69 1.19 -23.14
C ALA A 230 -18.29 1.90 -24.36
N ASP A 231 -19.61 2.03 -24.39
CA ASP A 231 -20.28 2.93 -25.34
C ASP A 231 -20.09 4.41 -24.93
N LEU A 232 -20.62 5.34 -25.73
CA LEU A 232 -20.49 6.79 -25.46
C LEU A 232 -21.00 7.19 -24.08
N PHE A 233 -22.17 6.70 -23.67
CA PHE A 233 -22.80 7.12 -22.42
C PHE A 233 -22.15 6.47 -21.21
N GLN A 234 -21.72 5.22 -21.35
CA GLN A 234 -20.93 4.55 -20.32
C GLN A 234 -19.58 5.24 -20.13
N ALA A 235 -18.87 5.58 -21.22
CA ALA A 235 -17.59 6.28 -21.14
C ALA A 235 -17.70 7.68 -20.51
N ILE A 236 -18.77 8.42 -20.82
CA ILE A 236 -19.04 9.72 -20.17
C ILE A 236 -19.37 9.51 -18.69
N THR A 237 -20.19 8.53 -18.35
CA THR A 237 -20.59 8.22 -16.96
C THR A 237 -19.37 7.84 -16.13
N ASP A 238 -18.60 6.83 -16.54
CA ASP A 238 -17.42 6.34 -15.82
C ASP A 238 -16.44 7.49 -15.54
N HIS A 239 -16.14 8.27 -16.57
CA HIS A 239 -15.20 9.38 -16.45
C HIS A 239 -15.74 10.51 -15.57
N TYR A 240 -17.02 10.87 -15.71
CA TYR A 240 -17.61 11.91 -14.88
C TYR A 240 -17.73 11.49 -13.42
N MET A 241 -18.05 10.22 -13.14
CA MET A 241 -18.09 9.66 -11.79
C MET A 241 -16.71 9.64 -11.14
N GLN A 242 -15.64 9.30 -11.87
CA GLN A 242 -14.27 9.41 -11.38
C GLN A 242 -13.95 10.87 -10.95
N VAL A 243 -14.30 11.84 -11.79
CA VAL A 243 -14.06 13.26 -11.51
C VAL A 243 -14.86 13.72 -10.28
N LEU A 244 -16.14 13.33 -10.18
CA LEU A 244 -16.98 13.68 -9.03
C LEU A 244 -16.49 13.02 -7.74
N SER A 245 -16.12 11.74 -7.79
CA SER A 245 -15.56 11.01 -6.66
C SER A 245 -14.27 11.68 -6.14
N CYS A 246 -13.36 12.05 -7.05
CA CYS A 246 -12.17 12.83 -6.70
C CYS A 246 -12.52 14.18 -6.04
N LYS A 247 -13.49 14.91 -6.61
CA LYS A 247 -13.92 16.22 -6.09
C LYS A 247 -14.51 16.12 -4.69
N GLN A 248 -15.28 15.07 -4.41
CA GLN A 248 -15.81 14.78 -3.08
C GLN A 248 -14.69 14.35 -2.13
N GLY A 249 -13.71 13.56 -2.58
CA GLY A 249 -12.54 13.17 -1.79
C GLY A 249 -11.63 14.33 -1.33
N CYS A 250 -11.72 15.52 -1.95
CA CYS A 250 -10.97 16.70 -1.52
C CYS A 250 -11.21 17.08 -0.05
N VAL A 251 -12.42 16.85 0.49
CA VAL A 251 -12.70 17.16 1.90
C VAL A 251 -11.86 16.28 2.84
N THR A 252 -11.67 15.00 2.48
CA THR A 252 -10.81 14.07 3.21
C THR A 252 -9.34 14.43 3.07
N GLU A 253 -8.87 14.81 1.87
CA GLU A 253 -7.48 15.23 1.64
C GLU A 253 -7.13 16.45 2.51
N LEU A 254 -8.04 17.44 2.56
CA LEU A 254 -7.87 18.65 3.37
C LEU A 254 -8.00 18.40 4.87
N ALA A 255 -8.78 17.40 5.28
CA ALA A 255 -8.95 17.01 6.68
C ALA A 255 -7.82 16.10 7.20
N SER A 256 -7.07 15.44 6.31
CA SER A 256 -6.05 14.43 6.67
C SER A 256 -4.72 15.07 7.06
N PRO A 257 -4.31 15.01 8.35
CA PRO A 257 -3.06 15.61 8.77
C PRO A 257 -1.83 14.79 8.34
N PRO A 258 -0.67 15.42 8.15
CA PRO A 258 0.60 14.73 7.95
C PRO A 258 0.86 13.65 9.00
N GLY A 259 1.09 12.40 8.57
CA GLY A 259 1.52 11.32 9.47
C GLY A 259 0.45 10.79 10.43
N GLN A 260 -0.82 11.15 10.21
CA GLN A 260 -1.97 10.54 10.87
C GLN A 260 -2.82 9.83 9.83
N ASP A 261 -3.17 8.58 10.08
CA ASP A 261 -3.97 7.76 9.16
C ASP A 261 -5.46 8.11 9.18
N LYS A 262 -5.92 8.92 10.16
CA LYS A 262 -7.32 9.33 10.30
C LYS A 262 -7.50 10.82 10.00
N PRO A 263 -8.44 11.19 9.11
CA PRO A 263 -8.81 12.57 8.87
C PRO A 263 -9.45 13.19 10.11
N LEU A 264 -9.35 14.51 10.23
CA LEU A 264 -10.13 15.27 11.21
C LEU A 264 -11.62 15.15 10.87
N GLU A 265 -12.39 14.58 11.79
CA GLU A 265 -13.85 14.45 11.65
C GLU A 265 -14.49 15.83 11.52
N ASP A 266 -15.44 15.96 10.59
CA ASP A 266 -16.22 17.17 10.35
C ASP A 266 -15.38 18.45 10.29
N PHE A 267 -14.24 18.38 9.60
CA PHE A 267 -13.23 19.44 9.60
C PHE A 267 -13.82 20.80 9.21
N LEU A 268 -14.60 20.90 8.13
CA LEU A 268 -15.23 22.14 7.70
C LEU A 268 -16.32 22.61 8.70
N PRO A 269 -17.34 21.78 9.06
CA PRO A 269 -18.34 22.16 10.06
C PRO A 269 -17.72 22.64 11.38
N SER A 270 -16.64 22.00 11.84
CA SER A 270 -15.95 22.34 13.09
C SER A 270 -15.45 23.78 13.13
N HIS A 271 -15.04 24.38 11.99
CA HIS A 271 -14.66 25.79 11.94
C HIS A 271 -15.81 26.68 12.42
N PHE A 272 -17.03 26.42 11.93
CA PHE A 272 -18.21 27.21 12.28
C PHE A 272 -18.64 26.99 13.73
N ASN A 273 -18.46 25.77 14.26
CA ASN A 273 -18.72 25.48 15.66
C ASN A 273 -17.78 26.26 16.61
N TYR A 274 -16.49 26.33 16.31
CA TYR A 274 -15.56 27.13 17.12
C TYR A 274 -15.76 28.63 16.91
N LEU A 275 -15.97 29.07 15.66
CA LEU A 275 -16.15 30.49 15.34
C LEU A 275 -17.40 31.07 15.99
N GLN A 276 -18.52 30.35 16.05
CA GLN A 276 -19.73 30.89 16.67
C GLN A 276 -19.49 31.25 18.15
N PHE A 277 -18.82 30.38 18.91
CA PHE A 277 -18.52 30.65 20.32
C PHE A 277 -17.46 31.73 20.48
N ALA A 278 -16.44 31.74 19.62
CA ALA A 278 -15.41 32.76 19.66
C ALA A 278 -15.99 34.16 19.37
N TYR A 279 -16.88 34.27 18.39
CA TYR A 279 -17.59 35.52 18.08
C TYR A 279 -18.55 35.94 19.18
N TYR A 280 -19.28 34.99 19.76
CA TYR A 280 -20.15 35.23 20.91
C TYR A 280 -19.36 35.82 22.09
N ASN A 281 -18.25 35.19 22.47
CA ASN A 281 -17.39 35.64 23.57
C ASN A 281 -16.69 36.99 23.28
N ASN A 282 -16.56 37.35 22.01
CA ASN A 282 -16.04 38.65 21.56
C ASN A 282 -17.14 39.71 21.36
N GLY A 283 -18.41 39.40 21.68
CA GLY A 283 -19.56 40.31 21.54
C GLY A 283 -20.04 40.56 20.11
N ASN A 284 -19.56 39.80 19.12
CA ASN A 284 -20.00 39.90 17.73
C ASN A 284 -21.10 38.86 17.43
N TYR A 285 -22.31 39.16 17.89
CA TYR A 285 -23.44 38.24 17.79
C TYR A 285 -23.93 38.03 16.34
N GLU A 286 -23.75 39.00 15.43
CA GLU A 286 -24.14 38.88 14.02
C GLU A 286 -23.39 37.72 13.35
N LYS A 287 -22.06 37.73 13.47
CA LYS A 287 -21.22 36.65 12.94
C LYS A 287 -21.41 35.32 13.69
N ALA A 288 -21.72 35.37 14.98
CA ALA A 288 -22.06 34.16 15.74
C ALA A 288 -23.32 33.48 15.17
N ILE A 289 -24.35 34.25 14.83
CA ILE A 289 -25.56 33.74 14.15
C ILE A 289 -25.23 33.16 12.77
N GLU A 290 -24.42 33.85 11.96
CA GLU A 290 -24.03 33.35 10.64
C GLU A 290 -23.30 32.00 10.74
N CYS A 291 -22.38 31.85 11.70
CA CYS A 291 -21.66 30.61 11.94
C CYS A 291 -22.59 29.49 12.45
N ALA A 292 -23.48 29.80 13.41
CA ALA A 292 -24.46 28.83 13.91
C ALA A 292 -25.42 28.35 12.81
N LYS A 293 -25.95 29.27 11.99
CA LYS A 293 -26.78 28.92 10.82
C LYS A 293 -26.02 28.07 9.82
N THR A 294 -24.74 28.38 9.58
CA THR A 294 -23.90 27.61 8.67
C THR A 294 -23.65 26.20 9.18
N TYR A 295 -23.36 26.03 10.48
CA TYR A 295 -23.19 24.71 11.09
C TYR A 295 -24.47 23.85 10.97
N LEU A 296 -25.64 24.47 11.21
CA LEU A 296 -26.94 23.82 11.09
C LEU A 296 -27.33 23.43 9.64
N LEU A 297 -26.61 23.91 8.61
CA LEU A 297 -26.76 23.35 7.26
C LEU A 297 -26.31 21.88 7.21
N PHE A 298 -25.24 21.56 7.94
CA PHE A 298 -24.67 20.22 8.00
C PHE A 298 -25.40 19.36 9.05
N PHE A 299 -25.65 19.93 10.23
CA PHE A 299 -26.28 19.21 11.35
C PHE A 299 -27.59 19.90 11.78
N PRO A 300 -28.68 19.78 11.00
CA PRO A 300 -29.93 20.50 11.26
C PRO A 300 -30.58 20.13 12.59
N ASN A 301 -30.35 18.91 13.07
CA ASN A 301 -30.94 18.38 14.30
C ASN A 301 -30.04 18.56 15.54
N ASP A 302 -28.95 19.33 15.46
CA ASP A 302 -28.07 19.58 16.61
C ASP A 302 -28.80 20.44 17.66
N GLU A 303 -29.17 19.83 18.79
CA GLU A 303 -29.96 20.49 19.83
C GLU A 303 -29.24 21.69 20.45
N VAL A 304 -27.92 21.57 20.68
CA VAL A 304 -27.11 22.59 21.32
C VAL A 304 -26.98 23.81 20.41
N MET A 305 -26.70 23.59 19.13
CA MET A 305 -26.55 24.68 18.16
C MET A 305 -27.90 25.37 17.89
N ASN A 306 -29.01 24.64 17.87
CA ASN A 306 -30.35 25.22 17.77
C ASN A 306 -30.68 26.12 18.98
N GLN A 307 -30.32 25.70 20.18
CA GLN A 307 -30.45 26.52 21.40
C GLN A 307 -29.58 27.78 21.33
N ASN A 308 -28.32 27.65 20.88
CA ASN A 308 -27.40 28.78 20.71
C ASN A 308 -27.97 29.80 19.70
N LEU A 309 -28.47 29.32 18.55
CA LEU A 309 -29.08 30.17 17.53
C LEU A 309 -30.30 30.93 18.06
N ALA A 310 -31.19 30.25 18.80
CA ALA A 310 -32.35 30.87 19.42
C ALA A 310 -31.95 31.94 20.42
N TYR A 311 -30.91 31.67 21.24
CA TYR A 311 -30.38 32.63 22.19
C TYR A 311 -29.77 33.86 21.50
N TYR A 312 -28.90 33.68 20.51
CA TYR A 312 -28.30 34.81 19.77
C TYR A 312 -29.36 35.66 19.08
N THR A 313 -30.38 35.03 18.50
CA THR A 313 -31.49 35.72 17.84
C THR A 313 -32.33 36.51 18.84
N ALA A 314 -32.57 35.97 20.05
CA ALA A 314 -33.29 36.69 21.10
C ALA A 314 -32.53 37.91 21.64
N VAL A 315 -31.20 37.84 21.68
CA VAL A 315 -30.34 38.96 22.14
C VAL A 315 -30.25 40.08 21.10
N LEU A 316 -30.20 39.75 19.81
CA LEU A 316 -30.04 40.71 18.70
C LEU A 316 -31.35 41.20 18.07
N GLY A 317 -32.39 40.37 18.05
CA GLY A 317 -33.60 40.57 17.23
C GLY A 317 -33.52 39.90 15.85
N GLU A 318 -34.66 39.76 15.18
CA GLU A 318 -34.85 38.86 14.02
C GLU A 318 -34.11 39.23 12.72
N ASN A 319 -33.56 40.46 12.58
CA ASN A 319 -33.11 41.01 11.30
C ASN A 319 -31.59 41.28 11.17
N LEU A 320 -30.74 40.70 12.02
CA LEU A 320 -29.32 41.11 12.13
C LEU A 320 -28.27 40.10 11.64
N ALA A 321 -28.63 39.05 10.90
CA ALA A 321 -27.64 38.12 10.34
C ALA A 321 -27.56 38.26 8.81
N GLY A 322 -26.34 38.37 8.29
CA GLY A 322 -26.10 38.36 6.85
C GLY A 322 -26.50 37.03 6.19
N PRO A 323 -26.79 37.05 4.88
CA PRO A 323 -27.10 35.84 4.14
C PRO A 323 -25.87 34.93 4.00
N ILE A 324 -26.03 33.63 4.28
CA ILE A 324 -24.95 32.63 4.18
C ILE A 324 -24.86 31.95 2.80
N ARG A 325 -25.35 32.63 1.74
CA ARG A 325 -25.49 32.10 0.36
C ARG A 325 -24.29 31.31 -0.18
N PRO A 326 -23.02 31.74 0.00
CA PRO A 326 -21.88 30.95 -0.48
C PRO A 326 -21.79 29.55 0.16
N ARG A 327 -22.17 29.44 1.44
CA ARG A 327 -22.15 28.18 2.21
C ARG A 327 -23.34 27.31 1.87
N GLU A 328 -24.51 27.92 1.63
CA GLU A 328 -25.67 27.21 1.06
C GLU A 328 -25.34 26.63 -0.32
N ALA A 329 -24.69 27.40 -1.19
CA ALA A 329 -24.27 26.93 -2.51
C ALA A 329 -23.24 25.79 -2.43
N TYR A 330 -22.29 25.85 -1.49
CA TYR A 330 -21.36 24.74 -1.22
C TYR A 330 -22.11 23.47 -0.80
N HIS A 331 -23.02 23.60 0.18
CA HIS A 331 -23.81 22.50 0.71
C HIS A 331 -24.69 21.86 -0.37
N GLN A 332 -25.45 22.67 -1.10
CA GLN A 332 -26.31 22.20 -2.21
C GLN A 332 -25.50 21.49 -3.30
N ARG A 333 -24.36 22.05 -3.71
CA ARG A 333 -23.45 21.41 -4.67
C ARG A 333 -23.01 20.04 -4.17
N SER A 334 -22.57 19.95 -2.90
CA SER A 334 -22.08 18.69 -2.34
C SER A 334 -23.18 17.63 -2.29
N LEU A 335 -24.40 17.99 -1.86
CA LEU A 335 -25.53 17.06 -1.86
C LEU A 335 -25.89 16.56 -3.27
N MET A 336 -25.93 17.44 -4.27
CA MET A 336 -26.21 17.06 -5.66
C MET A 336 -25.12 16.13 -6.23
N GLU A 337 -23.85 16.39 -5.91
CA GLU A 337 -22.74 15.52 -6.34
C GLU A 337 -22.86 14.12 -5.72
N LYS A 338 -23.20 14.05 -4.43
CA LYS A 338 -23.42 12.77 -3.72
C LYS A 338 -24.64 12.02 -4.23
N GLU A 339 -25.73 12.72 -4.53
CA GLU A 339 -26.93 12.11 -5.13
C GLU A 339 -26.57 11.39 -6.44
N LEU A 340 -25.76 12.02 -7.30
CA LEU A 340 -25.28 11.40 -8.54
C LEU A 340 -24.35 10.20 -8.29
N LEU A 341 -23.44 10.32 -7.32
CA LEU A 341 -22.51 9.23 -6.98
C LEU A 341 -23.24 8.02 -6.39
N PHE A 342 -24.19 8.24 -5.48
CA PHE A 342 -25.00 7.16 -4.93
C PHE A 342 -25.95 6.55 -5.97
N PHE A 343 -26.52 7.36 -6.86
CA PHE A 343 -27.28 6.85 -7.99
C PHE A 343 -26.41 5.94 -8.87
N SER A 344 -25.19 6.37 -9.17
CA SER A 344 -24.24 5.58 -9.94
C SER A 344 -23.85 4.29 -9.23
N TYR A 345 -23.71 4.30 -7.91
CA TYR A 345 -23.45 3.09 -7.15
C TYR A 345 -24.65 2.12 -7.20
N ASP A 346 -25.88 2.61 -7.06
CA ASP A 346 -27.09 1.76 -7.09
C ASP A 346 -27.31 1.14 -8.48
N VAL A 347 -27.10 1.91 -9.55
CA VAL A 347 -27.46 1.52 -10.92
C VAL A 347 -26.31 0.84 -11.67
N PHE A 348 -25.09 1.38 -11.56
CA PHE A 348 -23.92 0.93 -12.31
C PHE A 348 -22.92 0.15 -11.47
N GLY A 349 -23.12 0.08 -10.14
CA GLY A 349 -22.22 -0.64 -9.24
C GLY A 349 -20.86 0.04 -9.03
N ILE A 350 -20.70 1.31 -9.43
CA ILE A 350 -19.48 2.09 -9.20
C ILE A 350 -19.42 2.47 -7.72
N PRO A 351 -18.51 1.92 -6.92
CA PRO A 351 -18.51 2.13 -5.48
C PRO A 351 -18.19 3.59 -5.14
N PHE A 352 -18.94 4.14 -4.18
CA PHE A 352 -18.69 5.45 -3.60
C PHE A 352 -18.68 5.35 -2.08
N VAL A 353 -17.65 5.92 -1.47
CA VAL A 353 -17.53 6.05 -0.01
C VAL A 353 -17.72 7.53 0.32
N ASP A 354 -18.80 7.82 1.05
CA ASP A 354 -19.09 9.19 1.47
C ASP A 354 -18.07 9.65 2.51
N PRO A 355 -17.33 10.75 2.25
CA PRO A 355 -16.34 11.25 3.20
C PRO A 355 -16.97 12.01 4.38
N ASP A 356 -18.24 12.40 4.30
CA ASP A 356 -18.89 13.21 5.32
C ASP A 356 -19.95 12.43 6.12
N THR A 357 -20.06 12.76 7.41
CA THR A 357 -21.05 12.17 8.33
C THR A 357 -22.42 12.84 8.25
N TRP A 358 -22.48 14.05 7.69
CA TRP A 358 -23.66 14.92 7.70
C TRP A 358 -24.59 14.74 6.50
N THR A 359 -24.28 13.82 5.58
CA THR A 359 -25.14 13.57 4.42
C THR A 359 -26.51 13.06 4.86
N PRO A 360 -27.62 13.72 4.48
CA PRO A 360 -28.96 13.27 4.82
C PRO A 360 -29.27 11.88 4.25
N GLU A 361 -29.97 11.04 5.02
CA GLU A 361 -30.31 9.68 4.59
C GLU A 361 -31.17 9.64 3.32
N GLU A 362 -31.91 10.72 3.03
CA GLU A 362 -32.76 10.84 1.84
C GLU A 362 -31.97 10.89 0.55
N VAL A 363 -30.72 11.36 0.59
CA VAL A 363 -29.81 11.41 -0.56
C VAL A 363 -29.35 10.02 -0.96
N ILE A 364 -29.36 9.06 -0.03
CA ILE A 364 -28.96 7.69 -0.28
C ILE A 364 -30.18 6.87 -0.79
N PRO A 365 -30.10 6.26 -1.99
CA PRO A 365 -31.15 5.40 -2.51
C PRO A 365 -31.58 4.33 -1.51
N LYS A 366 -32.89 4.10 -1.39
CA LYS A 366 -33.45 3.14 -0.40
C LYS A 366 -32.83 1.74 -0.54
N ARG A 367 -32.63 1.27 -1.77
CA ARG A 367 -31.99 -0.02 -2.07
C ARG A 367 -30.58 -0.10 -1.49
N LEU A 368 -29.77 0.94 -1.68
CA LEU A 368 -28.43 1.01 -1.11
C LEU A 368 -28.46 1.09 0.41
N ARG A 369 -29.37 1.85 1.01
CA ARG A 369 -29.53 1.90 2.48
C ARG A 369 -29.86 0.53 3.07
N GLU A 370 -30.80 -0.19 2.46
CA GLU A 370 -31.16 -1.54 2.87
C GLU A 370 -29.99 -2.51 2.68
N LYS A 371 -29.28 -2.43 1.54
CA LYS A 371 -28.08 -3.22 1.27
C LYS A 371 -26.97 -2.96 2.31
N GLN A 372 -26.63 -1.70 2.57
CA GLN A 372 -25.63 -1.31 3.55
C GLN A 372 -26.04 -1.73 4.97
N LYS A 373 -27.32 -1.66 5.31
CA LYS A 373 -27.84 -2.13 6.60
C LYS A 373 -27.62 -3.64 6.76
N VAL A 374 -27.98 -4.43 5.75
CA VAL A 374 -27.76 -5.89 5.74
C VAL A 374 -26.27 -6.22 5.80
N GLU A 375 -25.43 -5.51 5.04
CA GLU A 375 -23.97 -5.68 5.07
C GLU A 375 -23.40 -5.34 6.45
N ARG A 376 -23.87 -4.27 7.10
CA ARG A 376 -23.45 -3.87 8.45
C ARG A 376 -23.90 -4.88 9.51
N GLU A 377 -25.13 -5.38 9.43
CA GLU A 377 -25.63 -6.44 10.32
C GLU A 377 -24.85 -7.75 10.12
N THR A 378 -24.54 -8.09 8.86
CA THR A 378 -23.72 -9.26 8.52
C THR A 378 -22.30 -9.10 9.03
N ALA A 379 -21.69 -7.92 8.85
CA ALA A 379 -20.35 -7.62 9.35
C ALA A 379 -20.30 -7.61 10.88
N ALA A 380 -21.34 -7.11 11.55
CA ALA A 380 -21.46 -7.17 13.01
C ALA A 380 -21.59 -8.62 13.49
N ARG A 381 -22.42 -9.43 12.83
CA ARG A 381 -22.55 -10.86 13.13
C ARG A 381 -21.23 -11.61 12.90
N ILE A 382 -20.56 -11.38 11.78
CA ILE A 382 -19.24 -11.94 11.50
C ILE A 382 -18.23 -11.48 12.56
N SER A 383 -18.25 -10.21 12.95
CA SER A 383 -17.34 -9.68 13.98
C SER A 383 -17.61 -10.30 15.35
N GLU A 384 -18.88 -10.55 15.69
CA GLU A 384 -19.28 -11.24 16.91
C GLU A 384 -18.90 -12.73 16.86
N GLU A 385 -19.14 -13.41 15.74
CA GLU A 385 -18.71 -14.79 15.49
C GLU A 385 -17.19 -14.91 15.57
N ILE A 386 -16.44 -13.99 14.97
CA ILE A 386 -14.98 -13.90 15.10
C ILE A 386 -14.60 -13.63 16.56
N GLY A 387 -15.29 -12.72 17.26
CA GLY A 387 -15.01 -12.44 18.67
C GLY A 387 -15.26 -13.64 19.58
N ASN A 388 -16.32 -14.40 19.33
CA ASN A 388 -16.65 -15.63 20.05
C ASN A 388 -15.68 -16.76 19.70
N LEU A 389 -15.35 -16.91 18.42
CA LEU A 389 -14.33 -17.84 17.94
C LEU A 389 -12.95 -17.48 18.49
N MET A 390 -12.61 -16.19 18.60
CA MET A 390 -11.36 -15.74 19.21
C MET A 390 -11.30 -16.08 20.69
N LYS A 391 -12.41 -15.94 21.43
CA LYS A 391 -12.50 -16.38 22.83
C LYS A 391 -12.41 -17.90 22.95
N GLU A 392 -13.06 -18.64 22.04
CA GLU A 392 -12.98 -20.10 22.00
C GLU A 392 -11.56 -20.56 21.66
N ILE A 393 -10.90 -19.91 20.70
CA ILE A 393 -9.48 -20.11 20.38
C ILE A 393 -8.60 -19.73 21.57
N GLU A 394 -8.86 -18.64 22.29
CA GLU A 394 -8.14 -18.30 23.51
C GLU A 394 -8.28 -19.41 24.56
N THR A 395 -9.49 -19.93 24.77
CA THR A 395 -9.71 -21.05 25.71
C THR A 395 -9.04 -22.33 25.24
N LEU A 396 -9.11 -22.65 23.95
CA LEU A 396 -8.44 -23.81 23.36
C LEU A 396 -6.92 -23.64 23.32
N VAL A 397 -6.40 -22.42 23.17
CA VAL A 397 -4.98 -22.10 23.25
C VAL A 397 -4.51 -22.14 24.69
N GLU A 398 -5.32 -21.73 25.69
CA GLU A 398 -5.00 -21.90 27.11
C GLU A 398 -5.04 -23.38 27.53
N GLU A 399 -6.01 -24.16 27.04
CA GLU A 399 -6.10 -25.61 27.26
C GLU A 399 -4.97 -26.34 26.53
N LYS A 400 -4.70 -26.01 25.27
CA LYS A 400 -3.60 -26.57 24.48
C LYS A 400 -2.23 -26.03 24.93
N ALA A 401 -2.13 -24.87 25.57
CA ALA A 401 -0.90 -24.38 26.21
C ALA A 401 -0.68 -25.10 27.54
N LYS A 402 -1.73 -25.49 28.28
CA LYS A 402 -1.63 -26.41 29.41
C LYS A 402 -1.25 -27.82 28.96
N GLU A 403 -1.80 -28.33 27.86
CA GLU A 403 -1.39 -29.61 27.27
C GLU A 403 0.01 -29.52 26.63
N SER A 404 0.39 -28.40 26.01
CA SER A 404 1.70 -28.15 25.41
C SER A 404 2.77 -27.85 26.46
N ALA A 405 2.43 -27.33 27.63
CA ALA A 405 3.33 -27.28 28.78
C ALA A 405 3.65 -28.69 29.31
N ASP A 406 2.76 -29.67 29.06
CA ASP A 406 3.03 -31.10 29.29
C ASP A 406 3.65 -31.82 28.06
N MET A 407 3.41 -31.35 26.83
CA MET A 407 3.90 -31.95 25.58
C MET A 407 5.22 -31.35 25.06
N SER A 408 5.69 -30.24 25.64
CA SER A 408 7.05 -29.71 25.46
C SER A 408 8.14 -30.65 26.00
N LYS A 409 7.74 -31.79 26.57
CA LYS A 409 8.60 -32.93 26.90
C LYS A 409 8.84 -33.91 25.74
N PHE A 410 8.23 -33.72 24.56
CA PHE A 410 8.45 -34.62 23.41
C PHE A 410 8.44 -33.91 22.05
N ILE A 411 9.41 -33.04 21.76
CA ILE A 411 9.75 -32.71 20.36
C ILE A 411 10.34 -33.98 19.72
N ARG A 412 9.61 -34.59 18.79
CA ARG A 412 10.00 -35.85 18.14
C ARG A 412 10.65 -35.56 16.78
N GLU A 413 11.97 -35.43 16.76
CA GLU A 413 12.76 -35.38 15.51
C GLU A 413 13.29 -36.76 15.10
N GLY A 414 13.76 -36.90 13.85
CA GLY A 414 14.36 -38.13 13.34
C GLY A 414 13.36 -39.16 12.80
N GLY A 415 12.34 -38.70 12.07
CA GLY A 415 11.53 -39.58 11.22
C GLY A 415 12.30 -40.12 10.01
N PRO A 416 11.76 -41.14 9.32
CA PRO A 416 12.41 -41.74 8.15
C PRO A 416 12.48 -40.73 6.99
N LEU A 417 13.50 -40.85 6.13
CA LEU A 417 13.52 -40.11 4.86
C LEU A 417 12.69 -40.89 3.82
N VAL A 418 11.82 -40.19 3.09
CA VAL A 418 10.84 -40.79 2.17
C VAL A 418 11.46 -41.14 0.80
N TYR A 419 12.66 -40.63 0.51
CA TYR A 419 13.29 -40.75 -0.80
C TYR A 419 14.58 -41.58 -0.75
N GLU A 420 14.73 -42.51 -1.70
CA GLU A 420 15.95 -43.31 -1.87
C GLU A 420 17.14 -42.42 -2.27
N GLY A 421 18.31 -42.69 -1.70
CA GLY A 421 19.54 -41.92 -1.92
C GLY A 421 19.72 -40.70 -1.01
N ALA A 422 18.66 -40.24 -0.34
CA ALA A 422 18.76 -39.18 0.65
C ALA A 422 19.25 -39.73 2.00
N SER A 423 20.19 -39.05 2.66
CA SER A 423 20.72 -39.46 3.96
C SER A 423 20.94 -38.28 4.90
N VAL A 424 20.56 -38.43 6.17
CA VAL A 424 20.79 -37.41 7.21
C VAL A 424 22.28 -37.40 7.54
N THR A 425 22.97 -36.29 7.24
CA THR A 425 24.40 -36.14 7.54
C THR A 425 24.67 -35.36 8.82
N MET A 426 23.77 -34.45 9.19
CA MET A 426 23.81 -33.77 10.49
C MET A 426 22.40 -33.64 11.06
N ASN A 427 22.22 -34.01 12.33
CA ASN A 427 20.99 -33.80 13.09
C ASN A 427 21.15 -32.63 14.07
N SER A 428 20.09 -32.29 14.81
CA SER A 428 20.08 -31.18 15.77
C SER A 428 21.24 -31.24 16.77
N LYS A 429 21.59 -32.44 17.25
CA LYS A 429 22.73 -32.65 18.16
C LYS A 429 24.07 -32.31 17.49
N ALA A 430 24.27 -32.72 16.24
CA ALA A 430 25.47 -32.38 15.48
C ALA A 430 25.54 -30.87 15.13
N LEU A 431 24.38 -30.22 14.97
CA LEU A 431 24.24 -28.80 14.64
C LEU A 431 24.09 -27.90 15.88
N ASN A 432 24.39 -28.43 17.08
CA ASN A 432 24.36 -27.72 18.36
C ASN A 432 23.11 -26.84 18.54
N GLY A 433 21.94 -27.43 18.34
CA GLY A 433 20.65 -26.75 18.46
C GLY A 433 19.48 -27.72 18.51
N SER A 434 18.28 -27.23 18.21
CA SER A 434 17.04 -28.03 18.18
C SER A 434 16.30 -27.84 16.86
N GLN A 435 15.64 -28.89 16.39
CA GLN A 435 14.86 -28.85 15.16
C GLN A 435 15.70 -28.38 13.95
N ARG A 436 16.90 -28.98 13.77
CA ARG A 436 17.80 -28.72 12.64
C ARG A 436 18.17 -30.04 11.97
N VAL A 437 18.25 -30.05 10.65
CA VAL A 437 18.69 -31.22 9.88
C VAL A 437 19.44 -30.83 8.62
N VAL A 438 20.50 -31.55 8.32
CA VAL A 438 21.15 -31.55 7.01
C VAL A 438 20.97 -32.92 6.37
N VAL A 439 20.44 -32.93 5.16
CA VAL A 439 20.20 -34.12 4.35
C VAL A 439 20.96 -33.98 3.05
N ASP A 440 21.81 -34.95 2.73
CA ASP A 440 22.52 -35.03 1.45
C ASP A 440 21.82 -36.02 0.52
N GLY A 441 21.98 -35.83 -0.80
CA GLY A 441 21.39 -36.70 -1.82
C GLY A 441 19.93 -36.37 -2.16
N VAL A 442 19.46 -35.16 -1.84
CA VAL A 442 18.11 -34.71 -2.21
C VAL A 442 17.98 -34.48 -3.71
N LEU A 443 19.07 -34.09 -4.38
CA LEU A 443 19.16 -33.96 -5.84
C LEU A 443 20.35 -34.76 -6.38
N SER A 444 20.21 -35.25 -7.62
CA SER A 444 21.32 -35.74 -8.41
C SER A 444 22.18 -34.59 -8.97
N ALA A 445 23.38 -34.90 -9.45
CA ALA A 445 24.26 -33.92 -10.08
C ALA A 445 23.63 -33.32 -11.35
N GLU A 446 22.90 -34.13 -12.12
CA GLU A 446 22.18 -33.72 -13.32
C GLU A 446 21.02 -32.78 -12.99
N GLU A 447 20.25 -33.08 -11.94
CA GLU A 447 19.16 -32.21 -11.48
C GLU A 447 19.67 -30.85 -11.01
N CYS A 448 20.76 -30.83 -10.24
CA CYS A 448 21.44 -29.58 -9.84
C CYS A 448 21.86 -28.75 -11.06
N TRP A 449 22.50 -29.39 -12.05
CA TRP A 449 22.96 -28.71 -13.26
C TRP A 449 21.79 -28.11 -14.05
N GLU A 450 20.70 -28.86 -14.20
CA GLU A 450 19.52 -28.40 -14.94
C GLU A 450 18.83 -27.22 -14.22
N LEU A 451 18.74 -27.24 -12.89
CA LEU A 451 18.17 -26.13 -12.10
C LEU A 451 19.05 -24.88 -12.12
N GLN A 452 20.38 -25.03 -12.09
CA GLN A 452 21.29 -23.91 -12.27
C GLN A 452 21.12 -23.27 -13.67
N ARG A 453 21.02 -24.10 -14.71
CA ARG A 453 20.80 -23.64 -16.09
C ARG A 453 19.46 -22.91 -16.24
N LEU A 454 18.39 -23.47 -15.66
CA LEU A 454 17.08 -22.82 -15.62
C LEU A 454 17.19 -21.42 -15.01
N THR A 455 17.91 -21.30 -13.90
CA THR A 455 18.06 -20.02 -13.18
C THR A 455 18.81 -19.00 -14.02
N ASN A 456 19.93 -19.39 -14.64
CA ASN A 456 20.69 -18.48 -15.51
C ASN A 456 19.89 -17.99 -16.72
N ALA A 457 18.86 -18.73 -17.16
CA ALA A 457 17.98 -18.33 -18.26
C ALA A 457 16.72 -17.55 -17.80
N ALA A 458 16.16 -17.89 -16.65
CA ALA A 458 14.86 -17.38 -16.18
C ALA A 458 14.95 -16.28 -15.13
N ALA A 459 16.07 -16.19 -14.39
CA ALA A 459 16.16 -15.33 -13.23
C ALA A 459 16.23 -13.85 -13.62
N SER A 460 15.55 -13.03 -12.83
CA SER A 460 15.62 -11.57 -12.96
C SER A 460 16.51 -10.99 -11.89
N ALA A 461 17.29 -9.97 -12.26
CA ALA A 461 18.14 -9.27 -11.32
C ALA A 461 17.27 -8.55 -10.27
N GLY A 462 17.51 -8.80 -8.98
CA GLY A 462 16.73 -8.24 -7.89
C GLY A 462 15.28 -8.73 -7.80
N ASP A 463 14.97 -9.93 -8.32
CA ASP A 463 13.67 -10.59 -8.15
C ASP A 463 13.33 -10.74 -6.66
N GLY A 464 12.10 -10.40 -6.26
CA GLY A 464 11.71 -10.27 -4.85
C GLY A 464 12.19 -8.99 -4.13
N TYR A 465 13.02 -8.16 -4.77
CA TYR A 465 13.58 -6.91 -4.20
C TYR A 465 13.38 -5.69 -5.10
N ARG A 466 12.27 -5.64 -5.86
CA ARG A 466 11.89 -4.52 -6.75
C ARG A 466 12.99 -4.14 -7.76
N GLY A 467 13.75 -5.14 -8.25
CA GLY A 467 14.82 -4.93 -9.21
C GLY A 467 16.14 -4.45 -8.63
N LYS A 468 16.26 -4.33 -7.29
CA LYS A 468 17.54 -4.00 -6.64
C LYS A 468 18.49 -5.19 -6.78
N THR A 469 19.50 -5.05 -7.64
CA THR A 469 20.45 -6.12 -7.98
C THR A 469 21.37 -6.50 -6.83
N SER A 470 21.54 -5.64 -5.82
CA SER A 470 22.43 -5.87 -4.67
C SER A 470 21.68 -5.54 -3.37
N PRO A 471 20.66 -6.33 -2.98
CA PRO A 471 19.74 -5.97 -1.92
C PRO A 471 20.36 -5.99 -0.53
N HIS A 472 21.24 -6.96 -0.27
CA HIS A 472 21.86 -7.20 1.04
C HIS A 472 23.25 -6.56 1.18
N THR A 473 24.07 -6.65 0.14
CA THR A 473 25.45 -6.13 0.12
C THR A 473 25.80 -5.59 -1.26
N PRO A 474 26.54 -4.47 -1.36
CA PRO A 474 26.97 -3.92 -2.65
C PRO A 474 28.02 -4.78 -3.37
N SER A 475 28.58 -5.80 -2.71
CA SER A 475 29.63 -6.68 -3.22
C SER A 475 29.12 -7.95 -3.90
N GLU A 476 27.80 -8.17 -3.92
CA GLU A 476 27.19 -9.33 -4.58
C GLU A 476 26.01 -8.87 -5.45
N THR A 477 25.76 -9.61 -6.53
CA THR A 477 24.54 -9.48 -7.32
C THR A 477 23.57 -10.61 -7.00
N PHE A 478 22.28 -10.29 -6.96
CA PHE A 478 21.18 -11.17 -6.58
C PHE A 478 20.27 -11.39 -7.79
N TYR A 479 20.03 -12.65 -8.10
CA TYR A 479 19.12 -13.10 -9.15
C TYR A 479 18.13 -14.11 -8.56
N GLY A 480 16.89 -14.05 -9.02
CA GLY A 480 15.87 -14.97 -8.53
C GLY A 480 14.76 -15.28 -9.52
N VAL A 481 14.07 -16.38 -9.28
CA VAL A 481 12.89 -16.84 -10.02
C VAL A 481 11.95 -17.61 -9.10
N THR A 482 10.66 -17.27 -9.13
CA THR A 482 9.60 -18.02 -8.45
C THR A 482 9.14 -19.22 -9.28
N VAL A 483 8.53 -20.21 -8.64
CA VAL A 483 8.07 -21.45 -9.31
C VAL A 483 7.05 -21.13 -10.42
N LEU A 484 6.05 -20.29 -10.13
CA LEU A 484 5.05 -19.88 -11.10
C LEU A 484 5.68 -19.19 -12.32
N LYS A 485 6.66 -18.31 -12.08
CA LYS A 485 7.37 -17.60 -13.15
C LYS A 485 8.15 -18.57 -14.04
N ALA A 486 8.87 -19.53 -13.45
CA ALA A 486 9.57 -20.56 -14.22
C ALA A 486 8.60 -21.38 -15.09
N LEU A 487 7.45 -21.80 -14.56
CA LEU A 487 6.44 -22.55 -15.30
C LEU A 487 5.83 -21.74 -16.45
N LYS A 488 5.51 -20.45 -16.23
CA LYS A 488 5.03 -19.55 -17.30
C LYS A 488 6.06 -19.37 -18.41
N LEU A 489 7.33 -19.16 -18.06
CA LEU A 489 8.41 -19.08 -19.05
C LEU A 489 8.58 -20.42 -19.80
N GLY A 490 8.33 -21.55 -19.14
CA GLY A 490 8.29 -22.87 -19.75
C GLY A 490 7.15 -23.00 -20.77
N GLN A 491 5.95 -22.56 -20.41
CA GLN A 491 4.77 -22.55 -21.29
C GLN A 491 4.97 -21.66 -22.52
N GLU A 492 5.68 -20.53 -22.37
CA GLU A 492 6.06 -19.63 -23.45
C GLU A 492 7.23 -20.15 -24.32
N GLY A 493 7.82 -21.30 -23.96
CA GLY A 493 8.97 -21.88 -24.67
C GLY A 493 10.29 -21.11 -24.49
N LYS A 494 10.37 -20.20 -23.50
CA LYS A 494 11.58 -19.42 -23.19
C LYS A 494 12.60 -20.23 -22.38
N VAL A 495 12.14 -21.19 -21.60
CA VAL A 495 12.96 -22.20 -20.91
C VAL A 495 12.38 -23.59 -21.15
N PRO A 496 13.15 -24.68 -21.00
CA PRO A 496 12.59 -26.01 -21.17
C PRO A 496 11.53 -26.29 -20.10
N LEU A 497 10.35 -26.69 -20.53
CA LEU A 497 9.20 -26.92 -19.66
C LEU A 497 9.49 -28.01 -18.60
N GLN A 498 10.27 -29.03 -18.97
CA GLN A 498 10.69 -30.09 -18.05
C GLN A 498 11.58 -29.56 -16.91
N SER A 499 12.41 -28.56 -17.16
CA SER A 499 13.28 -27.94 -16.14
C SER A 499 12.44 -27.12 -15.16
N ALA A 500 11.42 -26.41 -15.65
CA ALA A 500 10.47 -25.70 -14.80
C ALA A 500 9.62 -26.67 -13.94
N TYR A 501 9.22 -27.80 -14.51
CA TYR A 501 8.53 -28.86 -13.76
C TYR A 501 9.45 -29.54 -12.73
N LEU A 502 10.72 -29.78 -13.07
CA LEU A 502 11.72 -30.25 -12.12
C LEU A 502 11.81 -29.28 -10.93
N TYR A 503 11.87 -27.97 -11.19
CA TYR A 503 11.89 -26.97 -10.11
C TYR A 503 10.65 -27.08 -9.21
N TYR A 504 9.45 -27.22 -9.78
CA TYR A 504 8.23 -27.45 -9.00
C TYR A 504 8.28 -28.73 -8.14
N ASN A 505 8.74 -29.85 -8.73
CA ASN A 505 8.74 -31.16 -8.08
C ASN A 505 9.76 -31.21 -6.93
N VAL A 506 10.93 -30.60 -7.10
CA VAL A 506 11.96 -30.61 -6.04
C VAL A 506 11.53 -29.81 -4.81
N THR A 507 10.67 -28.78 -4.95
CA THR A 507 10.13 -28.09 -3.78
C THR A 507 9.16 -28.96 -3.00
N GLU A 508 8.31 -29.75 -3.67
CA GLU A 508 7.46 -30.77 -3.02
C GLU A 508 8.28 -31.86 -2.34
N LYS A 509 9.36 -32.30 -3.01
CA LYS A 509 10.31 -33.29 -2.46
C LYS A 509 10.86 -32.83 -1.11
N VAL A 510 11.30 -31.57 -1.03
CA VAL A 510 11.80 -30.99 0.24
C VAL A 510 10.68 -30.84 1.27
N ARG A 511 9.47 -30.45 0.87
CA ARG A 511 8.31 -30.35 1.77
C ARG A 511 8.01 -31.69 2.47
N HIS A 512 7.85 -32.77 1.69
CA HIS A 512 7.61 -34.12 2.24
C HIS A 512 8.77 -34.61 3.12
N MET A 513 10.02 -34.29 2.73
CA MET A 513 11.19 -34.62 3.54
C MET A 513 11.13 -33.94 4.92
N MET A 514 10.78 -32.66 4.96
CA MET A 514 10.63 -31.89 6.21
C MET A 514 9.51 -32.45 7.10
N GLU A 515 8.34 -32.70 6.52
CA GLU A 515 7.19 -33.29 7.23
C GLU A 515 7.54 -34.62 7.87
N SER A 516 8.20 -35.50 7.11
CA SER A 516 8.60 -36.82 7.60
C SER A 516 9.68 -36.74 8.67
N TYR A 517 10.74 -35.95 8.47
CA TYR A 517 11.86 -35.88 9.41
C TYR A 517 11.44 -35.27 10.75
N PHE A 518 10.68 -34.17 10.73
CA PHE A 518 10.17 -33.50 11.93
C PHE A 518 8.89 -34.13 12.47
N ARG A 519 8.40 -35.21 11.84
CA ARG A 519 7.23 -35.99 12.24
C ARG A 519 6.00 -35.11 12.48
N LEU A 520 5.75 -34.22 11.54
CA LEU A 520 4.67 -33.24 11.62
C LEU A 520 3.32 -33.94 11.45
N GLU A 521 2.38 -33.65 12.34
CA GLU A 521 1.01 -34.17 12.26
C GLU A 521 0.15 -33.40 11.25
N VAL A 522 0.56 -32.17 10.93
CA VAL A 522 -0.11 -31.25 10.02
C VAL A 522 0.81 -31.03 8.80
N PRO A 523 0.28 -31.06 7.57
CA PRO A 523 1.06 -30.77 6.38
C PRO A 523 1.61 -29.34 6.39
N LEU A 524 2.80 -29.16 5.83
CA LEU A 524 3.39 -27.86 5.60
C LEU A 524 2.74 -27.22 4.36
N HIS A 525 2.45 -25.93 4.44
CA HIS A 525 2.04 -25.12 3.32
C HIS A 525 3.17 -24.17 2.94
N PHE A 526 3.47 -24.00 1.65
CA PHE A 526 4.46 -23.01 1.21
C PHE A 526 3.97 -21.62 1.57
N SER A 527 4.78 -20.87 2.32
CA SER A 527 4.60 -19.43 2.55
C SER A 527 5.29 -18.62 1.45
N TYR A 528 6.44 -19.10 0.96
CA TYR A 528 7.17 -18.50 -0.16
C TYR A 528 8.22 -19.49 -0.70
N SER A 529 8.40 -19.54 -2.02
CA SER A 529 9.35 -20.44 -2.67
C SER A 529 10.21 -19.68 -3.68
N HIS A 530 11.53 -19.70 -3.50
CA HIS A 530 12.41 -18.86 -4.31
C HIS A 530 13.72 -19.55 -4.67
N LEU A 531 13.96 -19.75 -5.96
CA LEU A 531 15.27 -20.15 -6.48
C LEU A 531 16.10 -18.87 -6.64
N VAL A 532 17.17 -18.78 -5.87
CA VAL A 532 18.03 -17.61 -5.77
C VAL A 532 19.49 -17.97 -6.09
N CYS A 533 20.15 -17.10 -6.86
CA CYS A 533 21.60 -17.12 -7.05
C CYS A 533 22.22 -15.80 -6.60
N ARG A 534 23.34 -15.89 -5.89
CA ARG A 534 24.19 -14.75 -5.49
C ARG A 534 25.55 -14.87 -6.14
N THR A 535 25.99 -13.82 -6.83
CA THR A 535 27.26 -13.82 -7.56
C THR A 535 28.18 -12.76 -7.00
N ALA A 536 29.41 -13.14 -6.66
CA ALA A 536 30.44 -12.19 -6.21
C ALA A 536 30.77 -11.17 -7.32
N ILE A 537 31.00 -9.91 -6.94
CA ILE A 537 31.49 -8.86 -7.83
C ILE A 537 32.99 -8.72 -7.59
N ASP A 538 33.82 -9.16 -8.53
CA ASP A 538 35.27 -9.29 -8.36
C ASP A 538 35.94 -8.00 -7.85
N GLU A 539 35.52 -6.83 -8.32
CA GLU A 539 36.11 -5.54 -7.94
C GLU A 539 35.73 -5.06 -6.53
N LYS A 540 34.89 -5.81 -5.81
CA LYS A 540 34.32 -5.40 -4.50
C LYS A 540 34.55 -6.40 -3.36
N GLN A 541 35.54 -7.29 -3.52
CA GLN A 541 35.83 -8.34 -2.51
C GLN A 541 36.99 -7.99 -1.58
N GLU A 542 37.85 -7.04 -1.95
CA GLU A 542 39.04 -6.71 -1.16
C GLU A 542 38.69 -6.09 0.20
N GLY A 543 39.19 -6.66 1.29
CA GLY A 543 38.98 -6.17 2.66
C GLY A 543 37.57 -6.35 3.21
N ARG A 544 36.75 -7.20 2.58
CA ARG A 544 35.35 -7.41 2.93
C ARG A 544 35.18 -8.12 4.29
N SER A 545 34.27 -7.60 5.13
CA SER A 545 33.94 -8.18 6.44
C SER A 545 32.43 -8.29 6.71
N ASP A 546 31.58 -7.84 5.79
CA ASP A 546 30.12 -7.99 5.88
C ASP A 546 29.68 -9.40 5.50
N ASN A 547 28.49 -9.78 5.95
CA ASN A 547 27.87 -11.05 5.57
C ASN A 547 27.19 -10.92 4.20
N SER A 548 27.05 -12.06 3.49
CA SER A 548 26.16 -12.11 2.34
C SER A 548 24.72 -11.87 2.80
N HIS A 549 24.32 -12.50 3.92
CA HIS A 549 23.05 -12.23 4.59
C HIS A 549 23.28 -12.12 6.09
N GLU A 550 22.90 -10.98 6.66
CA GLU A 550 23.04 -10.73 8.10
C GLU A 550 22.23 -11.72 8.94
N VAL A 551 22.63 -11.86 10.21
CA VAL A 551 21.95 -12.76 11.13
C VAL A 551 20.51 -12.30 11.36
N HIS A 552 19.57 -13.22 11.17
CA HIS A 552 18.14 -12.97 11.32
C HIS A 552 17.42 -14.23 11.81
N VAL A 553 16.14 -14.06 12.12
CA VAL A 553 15.20 -15.13 12.41
C VAL A 553 14.02 -14.99 11.44
N ASP A 554 13.56 -16.11 10.87
CA ASP A 554 12.62 -16.07 9.76
C ASP A 554 11.20 -15.64 10.16
N ASN A 555 10.82 -15.79 11.43
CA ASN A 555 9.47 -15.49 11.92
C ASN A 555 9.37 -14.37 12.96
N CYS A 556 10.46 -13.64 13.24
CA CYS A 556 10.44 -12.55 14.20
C CYS A 556 11.53 -11.49 13.93
N ILE A 557 11.40 -10.35 14.58
CA ILE A 557 12.43 -9.30 14.60
C ILE A 557 13.43 -9.65 15.71
N LEU A 558 14.65 -10.03 15.32
CA LEU A 558 15.73 -10.33 16.25
C LEU A 558 16.31 -9.03 16.82
N ASN A 559 16.20 -8.84 18.14
CA ASN A 559 16.94 -7.84 18.90
C ASN A 559 18.05 -8.53 19.69
N ALA A 560 19.23 -8.61 19.08
CA ALA A 560 20.40 -9.28 19.65
C ALA A 560 20.93 -8.61 20.94
N GLU A 561 20.70 -7.30 21.13
CA GLU A 561 21.12 -6.59 22.35
C GLU A 561 20.22 -6.92 23.54
N ALA A 562 18.91 -7.06 23.29
CA ALA A 562 17.92 -7.43 24.29
C ALA A 562 17.78 -8.96 24.48
N LEU A 563 18.37 -9.76 23.59
CA LEU A 563 18.16 -11.22 23.49
C LEU A 563 16.66 -11.59 23.32
N VAL A 564 15.94 -10.78 22.56
CA VAL A 564 14.49 -10.95 22.33
C VAL A 564 14.21 -11.09 20.84
N CYS A 565 13.20 -11.92 20.54
CA CYS A 565 12.68 -12.19 19.20
C CYS A 565 11.21 -11.73 19.18
N LEU A 566 10.95 -10.56 18.60
CA LEU A 566 9.62 -9.93 18.62
C LEU A 566 8.77 -10.41 17.44
N LYS A 567 7.65 -11.08 17.73
CA LYS A 567 6.70 -11.54 16.72
C LYS A 567 5.67 -10.45 16.38
N GLU A 568 6.12 -9.44 15.65
CA GLU A 568 5.26 -8.34 15.17
C GLU A 568 5.61 -7.93 13.73
N PRO A 569 4.67 -7.30 12.99
CA PRO A 569 4.98 -6.76 11.67
C PRO A 569 6.19 -5.80 11.73
N PRO A 570 7.13 -5.85 10.77
CA PRO A 570 7.03 -6.51 9.46
C PRO A 570 7.50 -7.97 9.41
N ALA A 571 7.75 -8.65 10.54
CA ALA A 571 8.16 -10.05 10.51
C ALA A 571 7.04 -10.99 10.01
N TYR A 572 7.43 -12.07 9.32
CA TYR A 572 6.52 -13.11 8.88
C TYR A 572 6.23 -14.08 10.03
N THR A 573 5.43 -13.63 11.00
CA THR A 573 5.18 -14.34 12.28
C THR A 573 4.54 -15.72 12.15
N PHE A 574 4.00 -16.03 10.97
CA PHE A 574 3.34 -17.28 10.60
C PHE A 574 4.28 -18.33 9.97
N ARG A 575 5.58 -18.04 9.81
CA ARG A 575 6.54 -19.05 9.34
C ARG A 575 6.92 -20.00 10.48
N ASP A 576 6.78 -21.29 10.23
CA ASP A 576 7.03 -22.35 11.22
C ASP A 576 8.31 -23.12 10.90
N TYR A 577 8.57 -23.40 9.61
CA TYR A 577 9.74 -24.12 9.15
C TYR A 577 10.35 -23.47 7.91
N SER A 578 11.66 -23.58 7.78
CA SER A 578 12.45 -23.11 6.66
C SER A 578 13.31 -24.25 6.12
N ALA A 579 13.52 -24.28 4.80
CA ALA A 579 14.45 -25.18 4.16
C ALA A 579 15.24 -24.49 3.05
N ILE A 580 16.53 -24.82 2.95
CA ILE A 580 17.41 -24.36 1.89
C ILE A 580 17.98 -25.58 1.17
N LEU A 581 17.70 -25.71 -0.12
CA LEU A 581 18.26 -26.76 -0.99
C LEU A 581 19.36 -26.18 -1.87
N TYR A 582 20.60 -26.63 -1.67
CA TYR A 582 21.77 -26.13 -2.38
C TYR A 582 21.93 -26.80 -3.74
N LEU A 583 22.19 -26.00 -4.77
CA LEU A 583 22.36 -26.49 -6.14
C LEU A 583 23.83 -26.68 -6.52
N ASN A 584 24.76 -26.06 -5.81
CA ASN A 584 26.17 -26.06 -6.16
C ASN A 584 27.09 -25.79 -4.96
N GLY A 585 28.40 -25.99 -5.16
CA GLY A 585 29.44 -25.78 -4.14
C GLY A 585 30.78 -25.32 -4.73
N ASP A 586 30.80 -24.95 -6.01
CA ASP A 586 31.93 -24.46 -6.78
C ASP A 586 32.10 -22.93 -6.66
N PHE A 587 32.14 -22.44 -5.42
CA PHE A 587 32.34 -21.03 -5.07
C PHE A 587 33.15 -20.89 -3.78
N GLU A 588 33.69 -19.69 -3.51
CA GLU A 588 34.44 -19.41 -2.28
C GLU A 588 33.59 -18.61 -1.28
N GLY A 589 33.64 -18.98 0.00
CA GLY A 589 32.83 -18.38 1.07
C GLY A 589 31.39 -18.91 1.12
N GLY A 590 30.41 -18.06 1.43
CA GLY A 590 28.98 -18.38 1.29
C GLY A 590 28.41 -19.45 2.24
N ALA A 591 29.16 -19.85 3.28
CA ALA A 591 28.71 -20.82 4.26
C ALA A 591 27.48 -20.32 5.04
N PHE A 592 26.52 -21.21 5.27
CA PHE A 592 25.38 -20.92 6.14
C PHE A 592 25.78 -21.21 7.58
N TYR A 593 25.41 -20.36 8.53
CA TYR A 593 25.73 -20.61 9.94
C TYR A 593 24.57 -20.22 10.85
N PHE A 594 24.46 -20.96 11.96
CA PHE A 594 23.54 -20.66 13.05
C PHE A 594 24.26 -19.91 14.15
N THR A 595 23.53 -19.07 14.90
CA THR A 595 24.05 -18.39 16.09
C THR A 595 23.13 -18.60 17.29
N GLU A 596 23.62 -18.22 18.46
CA GLU A 596 22.76 -17.91 19.60
C GLU A 596 21.94 -16.62 19.34
N LEU A 597 21.02 -16.29 20.25
CA LEU A 597 20.21 -15.06 20.20
C LEU A 597 21.04 -13.76 20.21
N ASP A 598 22.31 -13.82 20.59
CA ASP A 598 23.24 -12.69 20.60
C ASP A 598 23.75 -12.29 19.19
N ALA A 599 23.37 -13.05 18.15
CA ALA A 599 23.80 -12.90 16.76
C ALA A 599 25.33 -12.93 16.54
N LYS A 600 26.10 -13.41 17.52
CA LYS A 600 27.58 -13.40 17.50
C LYS A 600 28.18 -14.77 17.73
N THR A 601 27.60 -15.55 18.64
CA THR A 601 28.13 -16.86 19.02
C THR A 601 27.67 -17.88 17.99
N GLU A 602 28.54 -18.21 17.02
CA GLU A 602 28.26 -19.25 16.01
C GLU A 602 28.11 -20.62 16.68
N THR A 603 26.98 -21.30 16.45
CA THR A 603 26.67 -22.61 17.04
C THR A 603 26.96 -23.77 16.08
N ALA A 604 26.75 -23.56 14.78
CA ALA A 604 27.04 -24.53 13.74
C ALA A 604 27.22 -23.85 12.37
N GLU A 605 28.00 -24.48 11.49
CA GLU A 605 28.22 -24.05 10.11
C GLU A 605 27.89 -25.20 9.15
N VAL A 606 27.23 -24.87 8.03
CA VAL A 606 26.84 -25.81 6.98
C VAL A 606 27.39 -25.32 5.65
N GLN A 607 28.26 -26.14 5.06
CA GLN A 607 28.86 -25.86 3.76
C GLN A 607 27.90 -26.26 2.63
N PRO A 608 27.57 -25.35 1.69
CA PRO A 608 26.72 -25.67 0.54
C PRO A 608 27.39 -26.67 -0.41
N GLN A 609 26.61 -27.61 -0.91
CA GLN A 609 27.01 -28.52 -1.99
C GLN A 609 25.76 -28.96 -2.76
N CYS A 610 25.93 -29.39 -4.02
CA CYS A 610 24.81 -29.88 -4.81
C CYS A 610 24.03 -30.99 -4.07
N GLY A 611 22.70 -30.84 -4.02
CA GLY A 611 21.79 -31.84 -3.47
C GLY A 611 21.75 -31.90 -1.94
N ARG A 612 22.40 -30.96 -1.24
CA ARG A 612 22.30 -30.79 0.21
C ARG A 612 21.10 -29.92 0.56
N ALA A 613 20.19 -30.44 1.37
CA ALA A 613 19.10 -29.68 1.98
C ALA A 613 19.39 -29.42 3.46
N LEU A 614 19.23 -28.17 3.89
CA LEU A 614 19.23 -27.75 5.28
C LEU A 614 17.79 -27.41 5.67
N GLY A 615 17.23 -28.11 6.66
CA GLY A 615 15.91 -27.87 7.20
C GLY A 615 15.97 -27.45 8.66
N PHE A 616 15.17 -26.46 9.05
CA PHE A 616 15.09 -26.01 10.45
C PHE A 616 13.76 -25.32 10.76
N SER A 617 13.39 -25.24 12.04
CA SER A 617 12.23 -24.43 12.46
C SER A 617 12.57 -22.94 12.40
N SER A 618 11.62 -22.09 11.98
CA SER A 618 11.84 -20.66 11.67
C SER A 618 11.91 -19.74 12.91
N GLY A 619 11.85 -20.31 14.12
CA GLY A 619 11.70 -19.61 15.39
C GLY A 619 13.00 -19.09 16.03
N LEU A 620 12.84 -18.58 17.26
CA LEU A 620 13.89 -17.97 18.08
C LEU A 620 15.07 -18.90 18.38
N GLU A 621 14.86 -20.21 18.26
CA GLU A 621 15.86 -21.26 18.47
C GLU A 621 16.88 -21.37 17.33
N ASN A 622 16.59 -20.76 16.17
CA ASN A 622 17.43 -20.86 14.97
C ASN A 622 17.79 -19.49 14.34
N PRO A 623 18.39 -18.53 15.07
CA PRO A 623 19.04 -17.38 14.45
C PRO A 623 20.15 -17.84 13.50
N HIS A 624 20.22 -17.24 12.32
CA HIS A 624 21.14 -17.71 11.28
C HIS A 624 21.53 -16.62 10.28
N GLY A 625 22.66 -16.81 9.61
CA GLY A 625 23.21 -15.92 8.59
C GLY A 625 23.96 -16.67 7.48
N VAL A 626 24.46 -15.90 6.50
CA VAL A 626 25.25 -16.44 5.38
C VAL A 626 26.52 -15.62 5.22
N LYS A 627 27.68 -16.28 5.34
CA LYS A 627 29.00 -15.64 5.17
C LYS A 627 29.16 -15.07 3.75
N ALA A 628 30.02 -14.08 3.57
CA ALA A 628 30.29 -13.45 2.27
C ALA A 628 30.60 -14.49 1.17
N VAL A 629 30.00 -14.35 -0.01
CA VAL A 629 30.45 -15.06 -1.22
C VAL A 629 31.56 -14.21 -1.82
N THR A 630 32.79 -14.72 -1.82
CA THR A 630 33.98 -13.97 -2.25
C THR A 630 34.38 -14.26 -3.69
N LYS A 631 33.91 -15.37 -4.26
CA LYS A 631 34.19 -15.74 -5.65
C LYS A 631 33.16 -16.73 -6.16
N GLY A 632 32.78 -16.60 -7.43
CA GLY A 632 31.83 -17.50 -8.08
C GLY A 632 30.37 -17.16 -7.78
N GLN A 633 29.48 -18.11 -8.03
CA GLN A 633 28.05 -17.96 -7.88
C GLN A 633 27.51 -19.04 -6.94
N ARG A 634 26.70 -18.64 -5.94
CA ARG A 634 26.02 -19.53 -5.00
C ARG A 634 24.54 -19.58 -5.32
N CYS A 635 24.04 -20.75 -5.70
CA CYS A 635 22.64 -20.97 -6.05
C CYS A 635 21.94 -21.93 -5.07
N ALA A 636 20.74 -21.57 -4.65
CA ALA A 636 19.93 -22.37 -3.74
C ALA A 636 18.43 -22.14 -3.97
N ILE A 637 17.61 -23.10 -3.59
CA ILE A 637 16.16 -22.94 -3.45
C ILE A 637 15.87 -22.68 -1.97
N ALA A 638 15.39 -21.48 -1.67
CA ALA A 638 14.92 -21.11 -0.34
C ALA A 638 13.40 -21.33 -0.25
N LEU A 639 12.98 -22.09 0.75
CA LEU A 639 11.60 -22.48 1.01
C LEU A 639 11.23 -22.06 2.42
N TRP A 640 10.10 -21.39 2.55
CA TRP A 640 9.50 -21.08 3.84
C TRP A 640 8.13 -21.73 3.92
N PHE A 641 7.83 -22.33 5.06
CA PHE A 641 6.61 -23.09 5.31
C PHE A 641 5.83 -22.53 6.50
N THR A 642 4.53 -22.74 6.46
CA THR A 642 3.59 -22.46 7.54
C THR A 642 2.70 -23.68 7.78
N LEU A 643 2.31 -23.91 9.03
CA LEU A 643 1.31 -24.89 9.43
C LEU A 643 -0.12 -24.33 9.25
N ASP A 644 -0.26 -23.03 8.99
CA ASP A 644 -1.55 -22.39 8.77
C ASP A 644 -1.84 -22.23 7.26
N PRO A 645 -2.79 -22.97 6.67
CA PRO A 645 -3.11 -22.87 5.25
C PRO A 645 -3.55 -21.47 4.81
N ARG A 646 -4.04 -20.62 5.72
CA ARG A 646 -4.43 -19.23 5.41
C ARG A 646 -3.26 -18.36 4.98
N HIS A 647 -2.05 -18.75 5.35
CA HIS A 647 -0.81 -18.06 5.00
C HIS A 647 -0.06 -18.70 3.83
N SER A 648 -0.74 -19.58 3.07
CA SER A 648 -0.16 -20.20 1.88
C SER A 648 0.08 -19.18 0.76
N GLU A 649 1.20 -19.36 0.06
CA GLU A 649 1.65 -18.57 -1.08
C GLU A 649 0.62 -18.64 -2.22
N ARG A 650 0.00 -17.50 -2.54
CA ARG A 650 -0.98 -17.43 -3.65
C ARG A 650 -0.39 -17.83 -5.00
N GLU A 651 0.88 -17.48 -5.26
CA GLU A 651 1.58 -17.90 -6.48
C GLU A 651 1.75 -19.42 -6.55
N ARG A 652 1.87 -20.10 -5.40
CA ARG A 652 1.97 -21.55 -5.36
C ARG A 652 0.69 -22.21 -5.82
N VAL A 653 -0.47 -21.72 -5.36
CA VAL A 653 -1.78 -22.22 -5.81
C VAL A 653 -1.93 -22.10 -7.34
N GLN A 654 -1.52 -20.96 -7.90
CA GLN A 654 -1.54 -20.78 -9.36
C GLN A 654 -0.55 -21.71 -10.08
N ALA A 655 0.61 -21.99 -9.47
CA ALA A 655 1.58 -22.93 -10.01
C ALA A 655 1.03 -24.37 -9.98
N ASP A 656 0.34 -24.76 -8.92
CA ASP A 656 -0.32 -26.08 -8.80
C ASP A 656 -1.37 -26.26 -9.88
N ASP A 657 -2.23 -25.26 -10.11
CA ASP A 657 -3.25 -25.29 -11.17
C ASP A 657 -2.61 -25.37 -12.56
N LEU A 658 -1.52 -24.63 -12.79
CA LEU A 658 -0.79 -24.67 -14.05
C LEU A 658 -0.11 -26.03 -14.27
N VAL A 659 0.46 -26.63 -13.23
CA VAL A 659 1.04 -27.98 -13.32
C VAL A 659 -0.04 -29.02 -13.62
N LYS A 660 -1.19 -28.97 -12.93
CA LYS A 660 -2.33 -29.85 -13.22
C LYS A 660 -2.81 -29.70 -14.66
N MET A 661 -2.84 -28.48 -15.19
CA MET A 661 -3.21 -28.22 -16.59
C MET A 661 -2.17 -28.77 -17.58
N LEU A 662 -0.89 -28.55 -17.33
CA LEU A 662 0.20 -28.88 -18.27
C LEU A 662 0.61 -30.36 -18.22
N PHE A 663 0.46 -31.03 -17.07
CA PHE A 663 0.97 -32.38 -16.83
C PHE A 663 -0.08 -33.38 -16.31
N GLY A 664 -1.29 -32.92 -15.95
CA GLY A 664 -2.33 -33.76 -15.34
C GLY A 664 -3.06 -34.73 -16.29
N ALA A 665 -2.68 -34.80 -17.57
CA ALA A 665 -3.31 -35.69 -18.55
C ALA A 665 -2.71 -37.12 -18.60
N GLU A 666 -1.66 -37.42 -17.84
CA GLU A 666 -1.00 -38.74 -17.88
C GLU A 666 -1.20 -39.66 -16.65
N GLU A 667 -1.95 -39.24 -15.62
CA GLU A 667 -2.29 -40.12 -14.47
C GLU A 667 -3.62 -40.89 -14.61
N GLY A 668 -4.33 -40.74 -15.74
CA GLY A 668 -5.61 -41.42 -16.00
C GLY A 668 -5.52 -42.83 -16.59
N GLY A 669 -4.34 -43.45 -16.64
CA GLY A 669 -4.10 -44.63 -17.47
C GLY A 669 -3.28 -45.74 -16.81
N LEU A 670 -3.43 -46.01 -15.51
CA LEU A 670 -2.85 -47.21 -14.87
C LEU A 670 -3.47 -47.56 -13.50
N LEU A 671 -4.81 -47.49 -13.39
CA LEU A 671 -5.55 -48.22 -12.36
C LEU A 671 -6.64 -49.03 -13.06
N GLN A 672 -6.24 -50.19 -13.57
CA GLN A 672 -7.18 -51.23 -13.96
C GLN A 672 -7.81 -51.77 -12.68
N GLU A 673 -9.10 -51.45 -12.48
CA GLU A 673 -9.92 -51.95 -11.40
C GLU A 673 -9.84 -53.48 -11.33
N THR A 674 -9.24 -54.01 -10.26
CA THR A 674 -9.56 -55.38 -9.82
C THR A 674 -10.82 -55.29 -8.96
N GLU A 675 -11.97 -55.59 -9.58
CA GLU A 675 -13.22 -55.85 -8.88
C GLU A 675 -13.03 -56.93 -7.80
N PRO A 676 -13.61 -56.78 -6.60
CA PRO A 676 -13.69 -57.87 -5.63
C PRO A 676 -14.76 -58.87 -6.09
N GLN A 677 -14.33 -60.12 -6.32
CA GLN A 677 -15.20 -61.27 -6.50
C GLN A 677 -16.20 -61.39 -5.34
N GLN A 678 -17.49 -61.29 -5.66
CA GLN A 678 -18.57 -61.70 -4.75
C GLN A 678 -18.71 -63.22 -4.81
N ASP A 679 -18.47 -63.88 -3.68
CA ASP A 679 -18.84 -65.29 -3.48
C ASP A 679 -20.38 -65.45 -3.48
N PRO A 680 -20.92 -66.55 -4.04
CA PRO A 680 -22.36 -66.76 -4.14
C PRO A 680 -22.98 -67.15 -2.78
N PRO A 681 -24.23 -66.74 -2.49
CA PRO A 681 -24.87 -67.05 -1.22
C PRO A 681 -25.29 -68.54 -1.15
N ALA A 682 -24.97 -69.17 -0.02
CA ALA A 682 -25.38 -70.51 0.31
C ALA A 682 -26.90 -70.60 0.50
N ALA A 683 -27.53 -71.56 -0.17
CA ALA A 683 -28.93 -71.90 0.01
C ALA A 683 -29.16 -72.55 1.38
N LEU A 684 -30.04 -71.95 2.19
CA LEU A 684 -30.69 -72.61 3.33
C LEU A 684 -32.21 -72.48 3.16
N ALA A 685 -32.83 -73.59 2.80
CA ALA A 685 -34.26 -73.78 2.79
C ALA A 685 -34.78 -74.08 4.21
N LEU A 686 -36.10 -73.96 4.35
CA LEU A 686 -36.99 -74.17 5.52
C LEU A 686 -37.29 -72.84 6.23
N GLY A 687 -38.47 -72.24 6.13
CA GLY A 687 -39.80 -72.79 5.93
C GLY A 687 -40.60 -72.60 7.21
N LYS A 688 -41.76 -71.95 7.07
CA LYS A 688 -42.93 -71.86 7.96
C LYS A 688 -43.06 -70.68 8.92
N ASP A 689 -44.21 -70.05 8.68
CA ASP A 689 -45.25 -69.61 9.62
C ASP A 689 -45.17 -68.20 10.21
N GLU A 690 -46.23 -67.48 9.83
CA GLU A 690 -46.80 -66.23 10.29
C GLU A 690 -46.76 -66.01 11.81
N LEU A 691 -46.40 -64.78 12.20
CA LEU A 691 -47.20 -63.92 13.10
C LEU A 691 -46.72 -62.47 13.08
#